data_AF-A0A7X9FP28-F1
#
_entry.id   AF-A0A7X9FP28-F1
#
_cell.length_a   1.000
_cell.length_b   1.000
_cell.length_c   1.000
_cell.angle_alpha   90.00
_cell.angle_beta   90.00
_cell.angle_gamma   90.00
#
_symmetry.space_group_name_H-M   'P 1'
#
loop_
_entity.id
_entity.type
_entity.pdbx_description
1 polymer ?
#
loop_
_entity_poly.entity_id
_entity_poly.type
_entity_poly.pdbx_seq_one_letter_code
_entity_poly.pdbx_strand_id
1 'polypeptide(L)'
;MAIWCLPKERALQFKQALKDGTIDPVKMLNMTSQERREFLSPIVGERDAAHVNAFFESKMLNKNITAGMIAWAKRTMAEHPTTQKSLLKSINILEEKLNKKEITIEEVTEKFGDLINQRLGVGVNEEQFEQITELSHLVAQKQLAMEQSKRRELGEGATKEELEYGLALVNLEKYVQELKDQANKGTLSEFFKMENILPNLVEVSAIAKTLKATFDISYTLRQGFKVYAHNPKLWAQNTIKEFQDVVVTFGEDNVMDYVLAEIVSDPNYQNMKKDKLAINVVEEEYPASKALEKIPGFGKLHKASEVAYTAFAYRSRAQLYNYYTKILQENDKAEGNPGKDTTGRGLGRFVNSITGRGTWSSQGSEKHETEAALGFINKLFFSPRFLKSNLDFLTAHAFEPIDPVLKKQAAYALLRGVATAAAVLAPLYYLYPGTVEDDPKSADFGKIRIGNTRIDITGGMGSILVLASRLLMGESKSSTTGLITKYEPGYGKTTRWDALMDFFEGKLAPSFSLIRDLMVGEGYAGEKITPEYIAKQTLLPIIIQEGWEMSKDPNSANALLALIAEGLGMSASTYSANLGWEQSTSKKWTMRKAMMGKDVFNKIVEQANNEYNQELIKLRGQKLDQLELEGKINNLKKYLEQKYFGK
;
A
#
# COMPACT_ATOMS: atom_id res chain seq x y z
N MET A 1 -1.13 20.23 -0.14
CA MET A 1 -1.92 21.46 0.09
C MET A 1 -1.59 22.45 -1.01
N ALA A 2 -2.60 22.88 -1.78
CA ALA A 2 -2.45 23.96 -2.73
C ALA A 2 -2.00 25.22 -1.99
N ILE A 3 -1.01 25.93 -2.52
CA ILE A 3 -0.61 27.23 -2.00
C ILE A 3 -1.77 28.18 -2.30
N TRP A 4 -2.57 28.51 -1.29
CA TRP A 4 -3.62 29.52 -1.43
C TRP A 4 -2.96 30.88 -1.69
N CYS A 5 -3.42 31.56 -2.74
CA CYS A 5 -2.98 32.90 -3.13
C CYS A 5 -4.20 33.75 -3.41
N LEU A 6 -4.28 34.92 -2.77
CA LEU A 6 -5.34 35.89 -3.01
C LEU A 6 -5.25 36.42 -4.47
N PRO A 7 -6.35 36.44 -5.24
CA PRO A 7 -6.34 36.97 -6.61
C PRO A 7 -5.80 38.41 -6.65
N LYS A 8 -5.04 38.73 -7.71
CA LYS A 8 -4.29 39.99 -7.82
C LYS A 8 -5.15 41.25 -7.58
N GLU A 9 -6.37 41.26 -8.08
CA GLU A 9 -7.32 42.37 -7.91
C GLU A 9 -7.79 42.51 -6.45
N ARG A 10 -8.15 41.41 -5.79
CA ARG A 10 -8.51 41.39 -4.36
C ARG A 10 -7.33 41.76 -3.47
N ALA A 11 -6.12 41.34 -3.84
CA ALA A 11 -4.90 41.73 -3.15
C ALA A 11 -4.61 43.23 -3.28
N LEU A 12 -4.95 43.86 -4.41
CA LEU A 12 -4.85 45.31 -4.59
C LEU A 12 -5.92 46.05 -3.78
N GLN A 13 -7.16 45.58 -3.76
CA GLN A 13 -8.24 46.14 -2.93
C GLN A 13 -7.91 46.05 -1.44
N PHE A 14 -7.41 44.91 -0.98
CA PHE A 14 -6.95 44.70 0.38
C PHE A 14 -5.81 45.66 0.76
N LYS A 15 -4.83 45.83 -0.14
CA LYS A 15 -3.75 46.81 0.05
C LYS A 15 -4.25 48.25 0.10
N GLN A 16 -5.23 48.60 -0.73
CA GLN A 16 -5.81 49.94 -0.75
C GLN A 16 -6.59 50.22 0.55
N ALA A 17 -7.38 49.25 1.01
CA ALA A 17 -8.13 49.34 2.26
C ALA A 17 -7.22 49.45 3.50
N LEU A 18 -6.00 48.91 3.44
CA LEU A 18 -4.99 49.13 4.49
C LEU A 18 -4.35 50.53 4.43
N LYS A 19 -4.27 51.12 3.23
CA LYS A 19 -3.66 52.45 3.03
C LYS A 19 -4.59 53.58 3.43
N ASP A 20 -5.87 53.46 3.14
CA ASP A 20 -6.89 54.48 3.46
C ASP A 20 -7.42 54.35 4.91
N GLY A 21 -6.95 53.36 5.66
CA GLY A 21 -7.34 53.12 7.05
C GLY A 21 -8.68 52.40 7.20
N THR A 22 -9.29 51.93 6.11
CA THR A 22 -10.49 51.09 6.14
C THR A 22 -10.23 49.80 6.90
N ILE A 23 -9.07 49.16 6.69
CA ILE A 23 -8.55 48.06 7.50
C ILE A 23 -7.62 48.64 8.56
N ASP A 24 -8.09 48.64 9.81
CA ASP A 24 -7.26 48.97 10.97
C ASP A 24 -6.81 47.70 11.70
N PRO A 25 -5.52 47.34 11.61
CA PRO A 25 -4.99 46.17 12.30
C PRO A 25 -5.23 46.16 13.80
N VAL A 26 -5.21 47.33 14.43
CA VAL A 26 -5.35 47.47 15.88
C VAL A 26 -6.78 47.19 16.30
N LYS A 27 -7.75 47.59 15.48
CA LYS A 27 -9.15 47.22 15.70
C LYS A 27 -9.34 45.72 15.50
N MET A 28 -8.72 45.15 14.47
CA MET A 28 -8.78 43.71 14.20
C MET A 28 -8.17 42.84 15.31
N LEU A 29 -7.21 43.33 16.09
CA LEU A 29 -6.64 42.61 17.24
C LEU A 29 -7.65 42.33 18.34
N ASN A 30 -8.66 43.19 18.49
CA ASN A 30 -9.70 43.05 19.52
C ASN A 30 -10.97 42.35 19.01
N MET A 31 -11.04 42.07 17.71
CA MET A 31 -12.16 41.37 17.09
C MET A 31 -12.06 39.85 17.33
N THR A 32 -13.19 39.17 17.24
CA THR A 32 -13.26 37.71 17.12
C THR A 32 -12.86 37.26 15.71
N SER A 33 -12.56 35.98 15.50
CA SER A 33 -12.34 35.40 14.17
C SER A 33 -13.56 35.63 13.27
N GLN A 34 -14.77 35.51 13.82
CA GLN A 34 -16.00 35.75 13.07
C GLN A 34 -16.14 37.21 12.66
N GLU A 35 -15.95 38.14 13.59
CA GLU A 35 -16.01 39.58 13.32
C GLU A 35 -14.96 39.99 12.28
N ARG A 36 -13.74 39.40 12.33
CA ARG A 36 -12.72 39.63 11.31
C ARG A 36 -13.11 39.08 9.95
N ARG A 37 -13.72 37.90 9.86
CA ARG A 37 -14.23 37.37 8.58
C ARG A 37 -15.30 38.26 7.99
N GLU A 38 -16.26 38.69 8.80
CA GLU A 38 -17.34 39.59 8.37
C GLU A 38 -16.78 40.95 7.92
N PHE A 39 -15.79 41.48 8.64
CA PHE A 39 -15.08 42.69 8.29
C PHE A 39 -14.27 42.59 6.99
N LEU A 40 -13.63 41.44 6.74
CA LEU A 40 -12.78 41.20 5.57
C LEU A 40 -13.59 40.81 4.32
N SER A 41 -14.76 40.19 4.46
CA SER A 41 -15.57 39.66 3.36
C SER A 41 -15.92 40.68 2.28
N PRO A 42 -16.31 41.94 2.60
CA PRO A 42 -16.56 42.97 1.58
C PRO A 42 -15.32 43.35 0.75
N ILE A 43 -14.12 43.13 1.29
CA ILE A 43 -12.85 43.63 0.72
C ILE A 43 -12.19 42.55 -0.13
N VAL A 44 -12.04 41.35 0.42
CA VAL A 44 -11.36 40.23 -0.25
C VAL A 44 -12.31 39.20 -0.83
N GLY A 45 -13.61 39.30 -0.53
CA GLY A 45 -14.63 38.30 -0.87
C GLY A 45 -14.80 37.27 0.25
N GLU A 46 -16.04 36.80 0.46
CA GLU A 46 -16.38 35.81 1.50
C GLU A 46 -15.51 34.54 1.42
N ARG A 47 -15.25 34.06 0.20
CA ARG A 47 -14.42 32.86 -0.03
C ARG A 47 -12.99 33.02 0.50
N ASP A 48 -12.41 34.22 0.40
CA ASP A 48 -11.02 34.47 0.73
C ASP A 48 -10.81 35.09 2.12
N ALA A 49 -11.87 35.62 2.74
CA ALA A 49 -11.83 36.26 4.06
C ALA A 49 -11.32 35.33 5.17
N ALA A 50 -11.75 34.07 5.19
CA ALA A 50 -11.28 33.08 6.17
C ALA A 50 -9.78 32.79 6.06
N HIS A 51 -9.25 32.70 4.83
CA HIS A 51 -7.82 32.47 4.61
C HIS A 51 -6.97 33.70 4.93
N VAL A 52 -7.45 34.91 4.61
CA VAL A 52 -6.81 36.17 5.01
C VAL A 52 -6.79 36.32 6.53
N ASN A 53 -7.91 36.00 7.20
CA ASN A 53 -8.01 36.05 8.65
C ASN A 53 -7.11 35.02 9.33
N ALA A 54 -7.10 33.76 8.87
CA ALA A 54 -6.20 32.73 9.40
C ALA A 54 -4.72 33.12 9.24
N PHE A 55 -4.35 33.77 8.13
CA PHE A 55 -3.01 34.31 7.96
C PHE A 55 -2.69 35.41 8.98
N PHE A 56 -3.64 36.32 9.24
CA PHE A 56 -3.51 37.38 10.26
C PHE A 56 -3.36 36.80 11.67
N GLU A 57 -4.20 35.85 12.04
CA GLU A 57 -4.14 35.08 13.30
C GLU A 57 -2.79 34.36 13.48
N SER A 58 -2.22 33.79 12.40
CA SER A 58 -0.92 33.13 12.46
C SER A 58 0.23 34.06 12.85
N LYS A 59 0.08 35.36 12.61
CA LYS A 59 1.07 36.38 12.98
C LYS A 59 0.92 36.85 14.42
N MET A 60 -0.23 36.63 15.05
CA MET A 60 -0.46 36.92 16.46
C MET A 60 0.18 35.90 17.42
N LEU A 61 0.39 34.65 17.00
CA LEU A 61 0.82 33.55 17.90
C LEU A 61 2.33 33.33 18.03
N ASN A 62 3.18 34.06 17.31
CA ASN A 62 4.64 33.82 17.32
C ASN A 62 5.33 34.63 18.42
N LYS A 63 6.33 34.06 19.14
CA LYS A 63 7.05 34.65 20.31
C LYS A 63 7.72 36.02 20.10
N ASN A 64 7.61 36.61 18.91
CA ASN A 64 7.86 38.02 18.63
C ASN A 64 6.60 38.64 18.01
N ILE A 65 5.48 38.62 18.74
CA ILE A 65 4.17 39.20 18.36
C ILE A 65 4.39 40.62 17.80
N THR A 66 5.27 41.36 18.47
CA THR A 66 5.76 42.69 18.13
C THR A 66 6.51 42.74 16.79
N ALA A 67 7.45 41.83 16.51
CA ALA A 67 8.20 41.81 15.25
C ALA A 67 7.37 41.33 14.05
N GLY A 68 6.42 40.41 14.27
CA GLY A 68 5.48 39.92 13.25
C GLY A 68 4.48 41.01 12.85
N MET A 69 3.90 41.71 13.82
CA MET A 69 3.03 42.88 13.59
C MET A 69 3.81 44.06 12.98
N ILE A 70 5.05 44.31 13.42
CA ILE A 70 5.92 45.33 12.80
C ILE A 70 6.30 44.95 11.36
N ALA A 71 6.57 43.68 11.05
CA ALA A 71 6.92 43.24 9.69
C ALA A 71 5.71 43.27 8.74
N TRP A 72 4.52 42.89 9.24
CA TRP A 72 3.27 43.02 8.50
C TRP A 72 2.87 44.49 8.33
N ALA A 73 2.98 45.33 9.37
CA ALA A 73 2.78 46.78 9.31
C ALA A 73 3.77 47.46 8.35
N LYS A 74 5.06 47.12 8.39
CA LYS A 74 6.10 47.66 7.49
C LYS A 74 5.90 47.24 6.03
N ARG A 75 5.37 46.04 5.77
CA ARG A 75 5.04 45.58 4.40
C ARG A 75 3.78 46.22 3.84
N THR A 76 2.93 46.76 4.70
CA THR A 76 1.59 47.22 4.33
C THR A 76 1.43 48.75 4.41
N MET A 77 2.18 49.43 5.27
CA MET A 77 2.07 50.86 5.58
C MET A 77 3.36 51.65 5.27
N ALA A 78 3.80 51.67 4.01
CA ALA A 78 5.01 52.39 3.64
C ALA A 78 4.91 53.94 3.61
N GLU A 79 3.78 54.58 3.97
CA GLU A 79 3.63 56.04 3.72
C GLU A 79 3.01 56.94 4.83
N HIS A 80 2.58 56.46 6.01
CA HIS A 80 1.93 57.35 7.01
C HIS A 80 2.40 57.15 8.49
N PRO A 81 3.03 58.17 9.13
CA PRO A 81 3.63 58.05 10.48
C PRO A 81 2.69 58.17 11.70
N THR A 82 1.42 58.53 11.53
CA THR A 82 0.54 58.93 12.66
C THR A 82 -0.06 57.75 13.45
N THR A 83 0.01 56.52 12.95
CA THR A 83 -0.52 55.29 13.58
C THR A 83 0.44 54.56 14.52
N GLN A 84 1.69 55.03 14.66
CA GLN A 84 2.69 54.34 15.51
C GLN A 84 2.39 54.42 17.03
N LYS A 85 1.81 55.52 17.52
CA LYS A 85 1.60 55.74 18.97
C LYS A 85 0.42 54.96 19.56
N SER A 86 -0.67 54.72 18.82
CA SER A 86 -1.79 53.90 19.32
C SER A 86 -1.45 52.41 19.30
N LEU A 87 -0.73 51.95 18.28
CA LEU A 87 -0.21 50.57 18.18
C LEU A 87 0.68 50.22 19.38
N LEU A 88 1.61 51.10 19.77
CA LEU A 88 2.52 50.88 20.90
C LEU A 88 1.77 50.74 22.24
N LYS A 89 0.64 51.43 22.42
CA LYS A 89 -0.19 51.32 23.63
C LYS A 89 -0.93 49.98 23.69
N SER A 90 -1.46 49.50 22.56
CA SER A 90 -2.14 48.20 22.46
C SER A 90 -1.17 47.01 22.56
N ILE A 91 0.07 47.16 22.09
CA ILE A 91 1.15 46.17 22.20
C ILE A 91 1.49 45.90 23.68
N ASN A 92 1.59 46.95 24.51
CA ASN A 92 1.88 46.80 25.95
C ASN A 92 0.72 46.15 26.71
N ILE A 93 -0.53 46.39 26.31
CA ILE A 93 -1.72 45.77 26.92
C ILE A 93 -1.78 44.26 26.65
N LEU A 94 -1.39 43.84 25.45
CA LEU A 94 -1.37 42.41 25.07
C LEU A 94 -0.20 41.66 25.75
N GLU A 95 0.97 42.29 25.90
CA GLU A 95 2.10 41.72 26.69
C GLU A 95 1.73 41.53 28.17
N GLU A 96 1.00 42.47 28.76
CA GLU A 96 0.60 42.40 30.18
C GLU A 96 -0.45 41.31 30.43
N LYS A 97 -1.40 41.11 29.50
CA LYS A 97 -2.43 40.06 29.57
C LYS A 97 -1.87 38.66 29.35
N LEU A 98 -0.90 38.52 28.45
CA LEU A 98 -0.23 37.24 28.17
C LEU A 98 0.60 36.74 29.38
N ASN A 99 1.23 37.66 30.12
CA ASN A 99 2.01 37.33 31.32
C ASN A 99 1.15 36.96 32.54
N LYS A 100 -0.16 37.30 32.56
CA LYS A 100 -1.07 37.10 33.70
C LYS A 100 -1.99 35.87 33.60
N LYS A 101 -1.93 35.08 32.51
CA LYS A 101 -2.82 33.90 32.26
C LYS A 101 -4.33 34.22 32.32
N GLU A 102 -4.75 35.37 31.79
CA GLU A 102 -6.15 35.85 31.88
C GLU A 102 -7.05 35.49 30.67
N ILE A 103 -6.62 34.65 29.73
CA ILE A 103 -7.40 34.33 28.52
C ILE A 103 -8.05 32.95 28.67
N THR A 104 -9.38 32.85 28.52
CA THR A 104 -10.14 31.59 28.58
C THR A 104 -10.11 30.83 27.24
N ILE A 105 -10.49 29.55 27.26
CA ILE A 105 -10.47 28.67 26.08
C ILE A 105 -11.56 29.09 25.07
N GLU A 106 -12.71 29.60 25.54
CA GLU A 106 -13.65 30.36 24.70
C GLU A 106 -12.96 31.52 23.99
N GLU A 107 -12.22 32.38 24.71
CA GLU A 107 -11.59 33.56 24.11
C GLU A 107 -10.49 33.20 23.09
N VAL A 108 -9.76 32.10 23.28
CA VAL A 108 -8.77 31.61 22.31
C VAL A 108 -9.44 31.04 21.06
N THR A 109 -10.51 30.26 21.23
CA THR A 109 -11.26 29.65 20.11
C THR A 109 -11.99 30.72 19.31
N GLU A 110 -12.56 31.70 20.02
CA GLU A 110 -13.24 32.86 19.44
C GLU A 110 -12.25 33.78 18.71
N LYS A 111 -11.00 33.94 19.19
CA LYS A 111 -9.98 34.79 18.56
C LYS A 111 -9.07 34.10 17.55
N PHE A 112 -8.97 32.78 17.52
CA PHE A 112 -8.04 32.07 16.63
C PHE A 112 -8.69 30.91 15.85
N GLY A 113 -10.02 30.84 15.86
CA GLY A 113 -10.79 29.75 15.29
C GLY A 113 -10.48 29.48 13.81
N ASP A 114 -10.25 30.51 12.98
CA ASP A 114 -9.93 30.29 11.56
C ASP A 114 -8.54 29.69 11.33
N LEU A 115 -7.55 30.13 12.10
CA LEU A 115 -6.22 29.52 12.06
C LEU A 115 -6.25 28.09 12.57
N ILE A 116 -6.97 27.83 13.66
CA ILE A 116 -7.18 26.49 14.22
C ILE A 116 -7.85 25.61 13.14
N ASN A 117 -8.94 26.08 12.54
CA ASN A 117 -9.66 25.37 11.48
C ASN A 117 -8.81 25.20 10.22
N GLN A 118 -7.98 26.17 9.84
CA GLN A 118 -7.10 26.05 8.67
C GLN A 118 -5.95 25.07 8.91
N ARG A 119 -5.40 25.02 10.13
CA ARG A 119 -4.29 24.13 10.50
C ARG A 119 -4.75 22.70 10.73
N LEU A 120 -5.90 22.53 11.37
CA LEU A 120 -6.49 21.23 11.67
C LEU A 120 -7.35 20.71 10.52
N GLY A 121 -7.90 21.58 9.68
CA GLY A 121 -8.77 21.22 8.56
C GLY A 121 -10.19 20.82 8.97
N VAL A 122 -10.60 21.11 10.20
CA VAL A 122 -11.91 20.78 10.80
C VAL A 122 -12.38 21.91 11.71
N GLY A 123 -13.70 22.10 11.83
CA GLY A 123 -14.30 22.96 12.83
C GLY A 123 -14.19 22.32 14.21
N VAL A 124 -13.43 22.95 15.12
CA VAL A 124 -13.19 22.44 16.47
C VAL A 124 -14.01 23.25 17.47
N ASN A 125 -14.73 22.57 18.38
CA ASN A 125 -15.45 23.21 19.48
C ASN A 125 -14.52 23.41 20.71
N GLU A 126 -15.03 24.07 21.75
CA GLU A 126 -14.24 24.39 22.93
C GLU A 126 -13.63 23.14 23.60
N GLU A 127 -14.45 22.14 23.94
CA GLU A 127 -14.01 20.88 24.56
C GLU A 127 -12.93 20.17 23.73
N GLN A 128 -13.12 20.13 22.40
CA GLN A 128 -12.16 19.53 21.49
C GLN A 128 -10.84 20.33 21.43
N PHE A 129 -10.92 21.65 21.58
CA PHE A 129 -9.74 22.51 21.64
C PHE A 129 -8.99 22.38 22.98
N GLU A 130 -9.70 22.24 24.11
CA GLU A 130 -9.10 21.91 25.42
C GLU A 130 -8.30 20.61 25.32
N GLN A 131 -8.90 19.58 24.74
CA GLN A 131 -8.28 18.27 24.61
C GLN A 131 -7.05 18.29 23.69
N ILE A 132 -7.10 19.01 22.55
CA ILE A 132 -5.92 19.23 21.70
C ILE A 132 -4.81 19.94 22.48
N THR A 133 -5.17 20.94 23.29
CA THR A 133 -4.23 21.74 24.08
C THR A 133 -3.56 20.89 25.16
N GLU A 134 -4.33 20.08 25.89
CA GLU A 134 -3.83 19.15 26.90
C GLU A 134 -2.86 18.12 26.28
N LEU A 135 -3.28 17.47 25.19
CA LEU A 135 -2.43 16.51 24.48
C LEU A 135 -1.16 17.17 23.93
N SER A 136 -1.25 18.40 23.42
CA SER A 136 -0.09 19.17 22.97
C SER A 136 0.87 19.53 24.10
N HIS A 137 0.35 19.88 25.30
CA HIS A 137 1.17 20.09 26.48
C HIS A 137 1.89 18.82 26.92
N LEU A 138 1.20 17.68 26.91
CA LEU A 138 1.78 16.39 27.23
C LEU A 138 2.92 16.03 26.26
N VAL A 139 2.72 16.24 24.95
CA VAL A 139 3.77 16.06 23.93
C VAL A 139 5.00 16.90 24.25
N ALA A 140 4.82 18.19 24.54
CA ALA A 140 5.93 19.10 24.84
C ALA A 140 6.70 18.66 26.10
N GLN A 141 6.00 18.22 27.15
CA GLN A 141 6.62 17.72 28.38
C GLN A 141 7.43 16.44 28.11
N LYS A 142 6.84 15.48 27.39
CA LYS A 142 7.52 14.21 27.08
C LYS A 142 8.68 14.39 26.11
N GLN A 143 8.58 15.34 25.18
CA GLN A 143 9.67 15.70 24.30
C GLN A 143 10.89 16.20 25.10
N LEU A 144 10.65 17.09 26.07
CA LEU A 144 11.71 17.63 26.91
C LEU A 144 12.36 16.53 27.78
N ALA A 145 11.57 15.62 28.33
CA ALA A 145 12.08 14.46 29.07
C ALA A 145 12.94 13.54 28.18
N MET A 146 12.49 13.26 26.95
CA MET A 146 13.25 12.49 25.97
C MET A 146 14.56 13.18 25.58
N GLU A 147 14.55 14.49 25.32
CA GLU A 147 15.74 15.28 24.95
C GLU A 147 16.78 15.34 26.06
N GLN A 148 16.35 15.24 27.33
CA GLN A 148 17.23 15.18 28.50
C GLN A 148 17.77 13.77 28.80
N SER A 149 17.22 12.75 28.15
CA SER A 149 17.59 11.34 28.34
C SER A 149 18.62 10.86 27.31
N LYS A 150 19.32 9.74 27.58
CA LYS A 150 20.15 9.07 26.56
C LYS A 150 19.23 8.50 25.48
N ARG A 151 19.39 8.97 24.23
CA ARG A 151 18.68 8.45 23.06
C ARG A 151 19.21 7.08 22.63
N ARG A 152 18.38 6.31 21.94
CA ARG A 152 18.77 4.98 21.44
C ARG A 152 19.96 5.05 20.49
N GLU A 153 20.80 4.01 20.50
CA GLU A 153 21.83 3.84 19.48
C GLU A 153 21.26 3.16 18.22
N LEU A 154 21.94 3.34 17.09
CA LEU A 154 21.55 2.76 15.81
C LEU A 154 21.51 1.22 15.88
N GLY A 155 20.29 0.66 15.83
CA GLY A 155 20.05 -0.79 15.89
C GLY A 155 19.53 -1.29 17.24
N GLU A 156 19.35 -0.40 18.21
CA GLU A 156 18.68 -0.68 19.48
C GLU A 156 17.19 -0.32 19.41
N GLY A 157 16.38 -0.91 20.29
CA GLY A 157 14.96 -0.57 20.44
C GLY A 157 14.78 0.80 21.12
N ALA A 158 13.56 1.34 21.02
CA ALA A 158 13.21 2.60 21.68
C ALA A 158 13.43 2.56 23.20
N THR A 159 13.93 3.65 23.76
CA THR A 159 13.97 3.83 25.21
C THR A 159 12.57 4.09 25.76
N LYS A 160 12.42 4.00 27.09
CA LYS A 160 11.13 4.29 27.74
C LYS A 160 10.68 5.72 27.47
N GLU A 161 11.59 6.68 27.59
CA GLU A 161 11.32 8.11 27.38
C GLU A 161 10.98 8.41 25.91
N GLU A 162 11.62 7.72 24.96
CA GLU A 162 11.29 7.79 23.54
C GLU A 162 9.87 7.27 23.26
N LEU A 163 9.50 6.11 23.84
CA LEU A 163 8.16 5.56 23.70
C LEU A 163 7.10 6.47 24.34
N GLU A 164 7.36 7.04 25.51
CA GLU A 164 6.41 7.96 26.17
C GLU A 164 6.16 9.23 25.33
N TYR A 165 7.21 9.82 24.74
CA TYR A 165 7.06 10.92 23.80
C TYR A 165 6.31 10.50 22.53
N GLY A 166 6.69 9.35 21.96
CA GLY A 166 6.08 8.84 20.75
C GLY A 166 4.58 8.59 20.93
N LEU A 167 4.17 7.96 22.03
CA LEU A 167 2.78 7.69 22.35
C LEU A 167 1.99 8.99 22.57
N ALA A 168 2.57 9.97 23.27
CA ALA A 168 1.93 11.27 23.45
C ALA A 168 1.66 11.94 22.09
N LEU A 169 2.63 11.90 21.17
CA LEU A 169 2.48 12.48 19.84
C LEU A 169 1.46 11.73 18.99
N VAL A 170 1.50 10.40 18.99
CA VAL A 170 0.53 9.57 18.27
C VAL A 170 -0.89 9.79 18.79
N ASN A 171 -1.08 9.88 20.10
CA ASN A 171 -2.40 10.14 20.69
C ASN A 171 -2.96 11.51 20.26
N LEU A 172 -2.11 12.55 20.22
CA LEU A 172 -2.48 13.86 19.68
C LEU A 172 -2.88 13.77 18.20
N GLU A 173 -2.06 13.12 17.37
CA GLU A 173 -2.33 12.96 15.94
C GLU A 173 -3.62 12.17 15.70
N LYS A 174 -3.84 11.09 16.45
CA LYS A 174 -5.03 10.24 16.39
C LYS A 174 -6.28 11.03 16.74
N TYR A 175 -6.26 11.79 17.83
CA TYR A 175 -7.38 12.64 18.22
C TYR A 175 -7.74 13.66 17.12
N VAL A 176 -6.74 14.34 16.56
CA VAL A 176 -6.95 15.28 15.44
C VAL A 176 -7.50 14.59 14.20
N GLN A 177 -7.14 13.33 13.93
CA GLN A 177 -7.71 12.55 12.83
C GLN A 177 -9.14 12.11 13.09
N GLU A 178 -9.48 11.71 14.32
CA GLU A 178 -10.86 11.36 14.69
C GLU A 178 -11.82 12.55 14.48
N LEU A 179 -11.38 13.77 14.82
CA LEU A 179 -12.12 14.99 14.53
C LEU A 179 -12.37 15.20 13.02
N LYS A 180 -11.43 14.79 12.16
CA LYS A 180 -11.60 14.81 10.69
C LYS A 180 -12.56 13.75 10.19
N ASP A 181 -12.49 12.56 10.74
CA ASP A 181 -13.31 11.43 10.30
C ASP A 181 -14.79 11.60 10.68
N GLN A 182 -15.09 12.27 11.80
CA GLN A 182 -16.47 12.50 12.25
C GLN A 182 -17.32 13.34 11.28
N ALA A 183 -16.69 14.02 10.31
CA ALA A 183 -17.36 14.78 9.24
C ALA A 183 -17.79 13.92 8.03
N ASN A 184 -17.33 12.67 7.89
CA ASN A 184 -17.63 11.78 6.76
C ASN A 184 -18.32 10.48 7.24
N LYS A 185 -19.66 10.50 7.34
CA LYS A 185 -20.45 9.30 7.69
C LYS A 185 -21.21 8.79 6.48
N GLY A 186 -20.74 7.69 5.90
CA GLY A 186 -21.55 6.79 5.06
C GLY A 186 -21.90 5.51 5.82
N THR A 187 -23.06 4.93 5.52
CA THR A 187 -23.60 3.75 6.21
C THR A 187 -23.34 2.48 5.39
N LEU A 188 -22.74 1.44 5.99
CA LEU A 188 -22.40 0.16 5.33
C LEU A 188 -23.60 -0.56 4.67
N SER A 189 -24.84 -0.33 5.14
CA SER A 189 -26.03 -1.05 4.65
C SER A 189 -26.54 -0.58 3.28
N GLU A 190 -26.23 0.64 2.85
CA GLU A 190 -26.59 1.14 1.52
C GLU A 190 -25.59 0.67 0.43
N PHE A 191 -24.43 0.19 0.86
CA PHE A 191 -23.27 -0.13 0.04
C PHE A 191 -23.30 -1.54 -0.58
N PHE A 192 -23.87 -2.53 0.11
CA PHE A 192 -23.95 -3.93 -0.37
C PHE A 192 -25.10 -4.21 -1.35
N LYS A 193 -25.85 -3.19 -1.76
CA LYS A 193 -26.89 -3.34 -2.78
C LYS A 193 -26.24 -3.49 -4.15
N MET A 194 -26.51 -4.59 -4.85
CA MET A 194 -25.96 -4.91 -6.18
C MET A 194 -26.15 -3.79 -7.22
N GLU A 195 -27.22 -3.01 -7.10
CA GLU A 195 -27.54 -1.84 -7.93
C GLU A 195 -26.53 -0.67 -7.81
N ASN A 196 -25.72 -0.63 -6.74
CA ASN A 196 -24.77 0.44 -6.46
C ASN A 196 -23.30 0.09 -6.81
N ILE A 197 -23.03 -1.11 -7.33
CA ILE A 197 -21.67 -1.64 -7.58
C ILE A 197 -20.96 -0.94 -8.76
N LEU A 198 -21.66 -0.79 -9.89
CA LEU A 198 -21.13 -0.16 -11.10
C LEU A 198 -20.84 1.35 -10.94
N PRO A 199 -21.73 2.17 -10.33
CA PRO A 199 -21.45 3.59 -10.14
C PRO A 199 -20.40 3.92 -9.06
N ASN A 200 -20.14 3.03 -8.08
CA ASN A 200 -19.18 3.25 -6.98
C ASN A 200 -17.90 2.40 -7.10
N LEU A 201 -17.46 2.12 -8.33
CA LEU A 201 -16.39 1.17 -8.65
C LEU A 201 -15.08 1.36 -7.87
N VAL A 202 -14.73 2.60 -7.51
CA VAL A 202 -13.50 2.94 -6.78
C VAL A 202 -13.55 2.48 -5.33
N GLU A 203 -14.66 2.70 -4.63
CA GLU A 203 -14.82 2.31 -3.22
C GLU A 203 -15.02 0.80 -3.09
N VAL A 204 -15.76 0.19 -4.03
CA VAL A 204 -15.90 -1.26 -4.14
C VAL A 204 -14.54 -1.92 -4.41
N SER A 205 -13.71 -1.34 -5.29
CA SER A 205 -12.34 -1.82 -5.53
C SER A 205 -11.51 -1.79 -4.25
N ALA A 206 -11.55 -0.68 -3.49
CA ALA A 206 -10.82 -0.54 -2.25
C ALA A 206 -11.24 -1.59 -1.21
N ILE A 207 -12.54 -1.77 -1.00
CA ILE A 207 -13.08 -2.75 -0.04
C ILE A 207 -12.77 -4.18 -0.49
N ALA A 208 -12.97 -4.51 -1.77
CA ALA A 208 -12.67 -5.84 -2.30
C ALA A 208 -11.17 -6.17 -2.15
N LYS A 209 -10.28 -5.21 -2.41
CA LYS A 209 -8.83 -5.37 -2.14
C LYS A 209 -8.56 -5.67 -0.68
N THR A 210 -9.12 -4.88 0.22
CA THR A 210 -8.95 -5.03 1.67
C THR A 210 -9.50 -6.37 2.19
N LEU A 211 -10.66 -6.81 1.70
CA LEU A 211 -11.23 -8.12 2.01
C LEU A 211 -10.33 -9.26 1.49
N LYS A 212 -9.83 -9.14 0.25
CA LYS A 212 -8.92 -10.14 -0.34
C LYS A 212 -7.62 -10.30 0.44
N ALA A 213 -7.10 -9.20 0.98
CA ALA A 213 -5.88 -9.16 1.79
C ALA A 213 -6.08 -9.57 3.26
N THR A 214 -7.32 -9.80 3.70
CA THR A 214 -7.60 -10.19 5.09
C THR A 214 -7.26 -11.67 5.35
N PHE A 215 -6.98 -12.01 6.62
CA PHE A 215 -6.55 -13.34 7.09
C PHE A 215 -5.17 -13.76 6.60
N ASP A 216 -4.31 -12.78 6.34
CA ASP A 216 -3.03 -13.01 5.71
C ASP A 216 -1.92 -12.28 6.48
N ILE A 217 -0.84 -13.00 6.79
CA ILE A 217 0.43 -12.46 7.29
C ILE A 217 1.48 -12.50 6.17
N SER A 218 1.04 -12.40 4.91
CA SER A 218 1.88 -12.60 3.74
C SER A 218 3.01 -11.62 3.61
N TYR A 219 2.97 -10.49 4.33
CA TYR A 219 4.08 -9.56 4.35
C TYR A 219 5.38 -10.30 4.69
N THR A 220 5.36 -11.30 5.59
CA THR A 220 6.54 -12.05 6.02
C THR A 220 7.43 -12.49 4.84
N LEU A 221 6.88 -13.17 3.83
CA LEU A 221 7.67 -13.67 2.69
C LEU A 221 7.37 -12.98 1.37
N ARG A 222 6.20 -12.38 1.17
CA ARG A 222 5.86 -11.72 -0.11
C ARG A 222 6.65 -10.43 -0.28
N GLN A 223 6.50 -9.48 0.64
CA GLN A 223 7.29 -8.24 0.68
C GLN A 223 8.59 -8.46 1.47
N GLY A 224 8.51 -9.20 2.56
CA GLY A 224 9.58 -9.43 3.52
C GLY A 224 10.73 -10.27 2.98
N PHE A 225 10.56 -11.07 1.91
CA PHE A 225 11.70 -11.72 1.25
C PHE A 225 12.77 -10.71 0.79
N LYS A 226 12.37 -9.52 0.34
CA LYS A 226 13.33 -8.46 0.00
C LYS A 226 13.98 -7.87 1.24
N VAL A 227 13.26 -7.74 2.35
CA VAL A 227 13.82 -7.36 3.66
C VAL A 227 14.86 -8.39 4.10
N TYR A 228 14.54 -9.69 4.02
CA TYR A 228 15.48 -10.79 4.27
C TYR A 228 16.71 -10.69 3.38
N ALA A 229 16.51 -10.51 2.08
CA ALA A 229 17.60 -10.42 1.11
C ALA A 229 18.55 -9.26 1.42
N HIS A 230 18.07 -8.16 1.99
CA HIS A 230 18.91 -7.03 2.40
C HIS A 230 19.51 -7.23 3.81
N ASN A 231 18.72 -7.69 4.77
CA ASN A 231 19.11 -7.90 6.15
C ASN A 231 18.31 -9.04 6.81
N PRO A 232 18.84 -10.29 6.81
CA PRO A 232 18.16 -11.46 7.37
C PRO A 232 17.85 -11.34 8.86
N LYS A 233 18.70 -10.62 9.62
CA LYS A 233 18.52 -10.42 11.05
C LYS A 233 17.31 -9.54 11.34
N LEU A 234 17.22 -8.38 10.67
CA LEU A 234 16.07 -7.48 10.81
C LEU A 234 14.78 -8.17 10.35
N TRP A 235 14.82 -8.92 9.25
CA TRP A 235 13.68 -9.71 8.81
C TRP A 235 13.21 -10.68 9.89
N ALA A 236 14.10 -11.51 10.44
CA ALA A 236 13.74 -12.48 11.47
C ALA A 236 13.19 -11.82 12.74
N GLN A 237 13.78 -10.70 13.17
CA GLN A 237 13.30 -9.91 14.30
C GLN A 237 11.88 -9.39 14.07
N ASN A 238 11.62 -8.85 12.87
CA ASN A 238 10.30 -8.32 12.52
C ASN A 238 9.26 -9.42 12.30
N THR A 239 9.64 -10.59 11.80
CA THR A 239 8.76 -11.76 11.72
C THR A 239 8.30 -12.20 13.11
N ILE A 240 9.22 -12.28 14.08
CA ILE A 240 8.86 -12.63 15.47
C ILE A 240 7.92 -11.56 16.05
N LYS A 241 8.20 -10.28 15.78
CA LYS A 241 7.36 -9.17 16.24
C LYS A 241 5.96 -9.19 15.61
N GLU A 242 5.84 -9.50 14.33
CA GLU A 242 4.56 -9.66 13.64
C GLU A 242 3.67 -10.72 14.30
N PHE A 243 4.22 -11.90 14.64
CA PHE A 243 3.45 -12.90 15.40
C PHE A 243 3.04 -12.42 16.79
N GLN A 244 3.91 -11.68 17.49
CA GLN A 244 3.57 -11.08 18.79
C GLN A 244 2.44 -10.05 18.64
N ASP A 245 2.53 -9.17 17.65
CA ASP A 245 1.56 -8.13 17.37
C ASP A 245 0.18 -8.71 17.04
N VAL A 246 0.12 -9.79 16.25
CA VAL A 246 -1.13 -10.50 15.96
C VAL A 246 -1.79 -10.98 17.25
N VAL A 247 -1.02 -11.63 18.14
CA VAL A 247 -1.55 -12.14 19.42
C VAL A 247 -2.03 -10.99 20.32
N VAL A 248 -1.25 -9.91 20.42
CA VAL A 248 -1.61 -8.74 21.23
C VAL A 248 -2.86 -8.05 20.68
N THR A 249 -3.01 -7.97 19.35
CA THR A 249 -4.17 -7.31 18.70
C THR A 249 -5.51 -7.97 19.05
N PHE A 250 -5.52 -9.25 19.45
CA PHE A 250 -6.76 -9.89 19.93
C PHE A 250 -7.20 -9.39 21.33
N GLY A 251 -6.27 -8.87 22.13
CA GLY A 251 -6.51 -8.35 23.48
C GLY A 251 -6.48 -6.81 23.58
N GLU A 252 -5.67 -6.14 22.78
CA GLU A 252 -5.43 -4.70 22.83
C GLU A 252 -5.52 -4.05 21.44
N ASP A 253 -6.03 -2.82 21.38
CA ASP A 253 -6.28 -2.10 20.12
C ASP A 253 -5.18 -1.10 19.72
N ASN A 254 -4.10 -1.02 20.49
CA ASN A 254 -3.07 0.04 20.48
C ASN A 254 -1.74 -0.37 19.82
N VAL A 255 -1.63 -1.58 19.24
CA VAL A 255 -0.35 -2.10 18.71
C VAL A 255 0.30 -1.15 17.70
N MET A 256 -0.50 -0.64 16.75
CA MET A 256 -0.01 0.34 15.78
C MET A 256 0.38 1.67 16.43
N ASP A 257 -0.24 2.06 17.54
CA ASP A 257 0.10 3.27 18.27
C ASP A 257 1.54 3.14 18.85
N TYR A 258 1.90 1.96 19.37
CA TYR A 258 3.26 1.66 19.82
C TYR A 258 4.28 1.60 18.68
N VAL A 259 3.92 1.00 17.54
CA VAL A 259 4.79 0.95 16.35
C VAL A 259 5.11 2.37 15.87
N LEU A 260 4.07 3.21 15.73
CA LEU A 260 4.25 4.59 15.32
C LEU A 260 5.03 5.38 16.37
N ALA A 261 4.76 5.18 17.66
CA ALA A 261 5.49 5.80 18.75
C ALA A 261 7.00 5.51 18.70
N GLU A 262 7.38 4.25 18.46
CA GLU A 262 8.79 3.84 18.27
C GLU A 262 9.44 4.59 17.09
N ILE A 263 8.70 4.81 16.00
CA ILE A 263 9.25 5.43 14.78
C ILE A 263 9.31 6.96 14.88
N VAL A 264 8.26 7.62 15.39
CA VAL A 264 8.24 9.09 15.49
C VAL A 264 9.23 9.62 16.53
N SER A 265 9.61 8.77 17.49
CA SER A 265 10.67 9.01 18.47
C SER A 265 12.07 8.66 17.96
N ASP A 266 12.24 8.20 16.72
CA ASP A 266 13.55 7.87 16.16
C ASP A 266 14.46 9.10 16.01
N PRO A 267 15.75 9.03 16.38
CA PRO A 267 16.71 10.09 16.10
C PRO A 267 16.77 10.53 14.62
N ASN A 268 16.58 9.60 13.69
CA ASN A 268 16.53 9.83 12.25
C ASN A 268 15.12 10.16 11.73
N TYR A 269 14.09 10.27 12.56
CA TYR A 269 12.72 10.51 12.10
C TYR A 269 12.58 11.76 11.21
N GLN A 270 13.32 12.82 11.50
CA GLN A 270 13.33 14.03 10.66
C GLN A 270 13.95 13.77 9.27
N ASN A 271 14.98 12.93 9.21
CA ASN A 271 15.62 12.53 7.95
C ASN A 271 14.72 11.59 7.15
N MET A 272 14.05 10.65 7.82
CA MET A 272 13.02 9.79 7.23
C MET A 272 11.91 10.63 6.57
N LYS A 273 11.44 11.70 7.24
CA LYS A 273 10.46 12.63 6.66
C LYS A 273 11.02 13.40 5.46
N LYS A 274 12.24 13.94 5.53
CA LYS A 274 12.90 14.63 4.41
C LYS A 274 13.01 13.73 3.17
N ASP A 275 13.36 12.47 3.39
CA ASP A 275 13.50 11.46 2.35
C ASP A 275 12.18 10.82 1.90
N LYS A 276 11.05 11.23 2.49
CA LYS A 276 9.71 10.71 2.19
C LYS A 276 9.62 9.19 2.39
N LEU A 277 10.24 8.70 3.46
CA LEU A 277 10.06 7.32 3.89
C LEU A 277 8.57 7.09 4.18
N ALA A 278 8.02 5.99 3.67
CA ALA A 278 6.60 5.69 3.71
C ALA A 278 6.19 5.16 5.09
N ILE A 279 6.28 6.00 6.11
CA ILE A 279 5.81 5.72 7.48
C ILE A 279 4.46 6.42 7.65
N ASN A 280 3.52 5.77 8.35
CA ASN A 280 2.18 6.31 8.58
C ASN A 280 1.42 6.63 7.28
N VAL A 281 1.48 5.70 6.32
CA VAL A 281 0.77 5.75 5.04
C VAL A 281 -0.18 4.56 4.89
N VAL A 282 -1.30 4.75 4.22
CA VAL A 282 -2.20 3.65 3.89
C VAL A 282 -1.51 2.68 2.90
N GLU A 283 -1.53 1.39 3.23
CA GLU A 283 -0.99 0.31 2.39
C GLU A 283 -1.93 -0.03 1.22
N GLU A 284 -1.38 -0.46 0.07
CA GLU A 284 -2.17 -0.68 -1.16
C GLU A 284 -3.16 -1.84 -1.02
N GLU A 285 -2.86 -2.74 -0.09
CA GLU A 285 -3.64 -3.91 0.29
C GLU A 285 -4.79 -3.55 1.24
N TYR A 286 -4.67 -2.47 2.02
CA TYR A 286 -5.63 -2.04 3.05
C TYR A 286 -6.26 -0.64 2.84
N PRO A 287 -6.67 -0.25 1.61
CA PRO A 287 -7.18 1.11 1.35
C PRO A 287 -8.51 1.44 2.05
N ALA A 288 -9.25 0.45 2.54
CA ALA A 288 -10.57 0.63 3.16
C ALA A 288 -10.71 0.00 4.56
N SER A 289 -9.62 -0.17 5.31
CA SER A 289 -9.63 -0.87 6.62
C SER A 289 -10.70 -0.36 7.59
N LYS A 290 -10.77 0.96 7.79
CA LYS A 290 -11.74 1.61 8.71
C LYS A 290 -13.21 1.23 8.48
N ALA A 291 -13.58 0.87 7.25
CA ALA A 291 -14.93 0.42 6.93
C ALA A 291 -15.20 -1.01 7.42
N LEU A 292 -14.18 -1.87 7.36
CA LEU A 292 -14.28 -3.30 7.68
C LEU A 292 -14.07 -3.61 9.17
N GLU A 293 -13.30 -2.78 9.89
CA GLU A 293 -13.12 -2.90 11.35
C GLU A 293 -14.44 -2.84 12.13
N LYS A 294 -15.48 -2.21 11.57
CA LYS A 294 -16.80 -2.05 12.19
C LYS A 294 -17.68 -3.30 12.12
N ILE A 295 -17.29 -4.33 11.37
CA ILE A 295 -18.10 -5.54 11.18
C ILE A 295 -17.96 -6.44 12.42
N PRO A 296 -19.05 -6.77 13.15
CA PRO A 296 -18.98 -7.64 14.32
C PRO A 296 -18.37 -9.01 13.99
N GLY A 297 -17.46 -9.50 14.84
CA GLY A 297 -16.75 -10.77 14.65
C GLY A 297 -15.61 -10.70 13.61
N PHE A 298 -15.88 -10.17 12.42
CA PHE A 298 -14.90 -10.05 11.33
C PHE A 298 -13.86 -8.94 11.58
N GLY A 299 -14.28 -7.82 12.16
CA GLY A 299 -13.46 -6.61 12.32
C GLY A 299 -12.17 -6.84 13.11
N LYS A 300 -12.21 -7.67 14.16
CA LYS A 300 -11.00 -8.01 14.94
C LYS A 300 -9.99 -8.84 14.14
N LEU A 301 -10.47 -9.78 13.32
CA LEU A 301 -9.62 -10.62 12.48
C LEU A 301 -9.00 -9.79 11.35
N HIS A 302 -9.81 -8.89 10.76
CA HIS A 302 -9.34 -7.91 9.80
C HIS A 302 -8.24 -7.02 10.38
N LYS A 303 -8.48 -6.44 11.55
CA LYS A 303 -7.52 -5.59 12.25
C LYS A 303 -6.23 -6.34 12.56
N ALA A 304 -6.27 -7.58 13.05
CA ALA A 304 -5.07 -8.37 13.29
C ALA A 304 -4.24 -8.58 12.02
N SER A 305 -4.89 -8.83 10.88
CA SER A 305 -4.25 -8.95 9.56
C SER A 305 -3.60 -7.65 9.09
N GLU A 306 -4.31 -6.52 9.22
CA GLU A 306 -3.78 -5.20 8.87
C GLU A 306 -2.60 -4.81 9.77
N VAL A 307 -2.71 -5.04 11.08
CA VAL A 307 -1.65 -4.77 12.05
C VAL A 307 -0.41 -5.60 11.71
N ALA A 308 -0.55 -6.89 11.45
CA ALA A 308 0.57 -7.75 11.05
C ALA A 308 1.33 -7.16 9.85
N TYR A 309 0.59 -6.85 8.78
CA TYR A 309 1.14 -6.30 7.55
C TYR A 309 1.80 -4.93 7.77
N THR A 310 1.06 -4.00 8.37
CA THR A 310 1.46 -2.59 8.47
C THR A 310 2.56 -2.40 9.50
N ALA A 311 2.50 -3.11 10.63
CA ALA A 311 3.52 -3.06 11.68
C ALA A 311 4.86 -3.63 11.18
N PHE A 312 4.85 -4.78 10.50
CA PHE A 312 6.06 -5.33 9.90
C PHE A 312 6.64 -4.33 8.88
N ALA A 313 5.79 -3.80 7.99
CA ALA A 313 6.21 -2.87 6.95
C ALA A 313 6.88 -1.62 7.54
N TYR A 314 6.25 -0.98 8.51
CA TYR A 314 6.72 0.26 9.12
C TYR A 314 8.00 0.04 9.93
N ARG A 315 8.07 -1.01 10.76
CA ARG A 315 9.31 -1.33 11.49
C ARG A 315 10.46 -1.62 10.54
N SER A 316 10.21 -2.41 9.50
CA SER A 316 11.22 -2.71 8.48
C SER A 316 11.71 -1.45 7.77
N ARG A 317 10.81 -0.50 7.44
CA ARG A 317 11.20 0.78 6.82
C ARG A 317 12.11 1.59 7.73
N ALA A 318 11.70 1.82 8.98
CA ALA A 318 12.49 2.62 9.91
C ALA A 318 13.85 1.98 10.21
N GLN A 319 13.88 0.68 10.48
CA GLN A 319 15.10 -0.05 10.80
C GLN A 319 16.06 -0.19 9.60
N LEU A 320 15.55 -0.46 8.39
CA LEU A 320 16.39 -0.49 7.19
C LEU A 320 16.93 0.90 6.84
N TYR A 321 16.13 1.95 7.04
CA TYR A 321 16.59 3.33 6.86
C TYR A 321 17.78 3.62 7.77
N ASN A 322 17.65 3.32 9.06
CA ASN A 322 18.72 3.41 10.04
C ASN A 322 19.96 2.58 9.65
N TYR A 323 19.76 1.33 9.25
CA TYR A 323 20.83 0.44 8.81
C TYR A 323 21.62 1.01 7.61
N TYR A 324 20.92 1.52 6.60
CA TYR A 324 21.56 2.09 5.41
C TYR A 324 22.13 3.50 5.64
N THR A 325 21.55 4.31 6.53
CA THR A 325 22.18 5.54 7.01
C THR A 325 23.56 5.25 7.58
N LYS A 326 23.69 4.19 8.42
CA LYS A 326 24.98 3.77 8.96
C LYS A 326 25.96 3.33 7.87
N ILE A 327 25.52 2.53 6.91
CA ILE A 327 26.38 2.11 5.78
C ILE A 327 26.89 3.32 4.98
N LEU A 328 26.03 4.30 4.70
CA LEU A 328 26.41 5.51 3.99
C LEU A 328 27.43 6.33 4.80
N GLN A 329 27.19 6.52 6.10
CA GLN A 329 28.10 7.24 6.99
C GLN A 329 29.47 6.57 7.10
N GLU A 330 29.52 5.23 7.20
CA GLU A 330 30.75 4.45 7.24
C GLU A 330 31.51 4.56 5.91
N ASN A 331 30.82 4.48 4.77
CA ASN A 331 31.43 4.67 3.46
C ASN A 331 31.97 6.09 3.29
N ASP A 332 31.18 7.11 3.64
CA ASP A 332 31.61 8.50 3.53
C ASP A 332 32.81 8.80 4.43
N LYS A 333 32.86 8.21 5.64
CA LYS A 333 34.03 8.29 6.52
C LYS A 333 35.27 7.65 5.88
N ALA A 334 35.13 6.49 5.23
CA ALA A 334 36.22 5.83 4.53
C ALA A 334 36.70 6.64 3.31
N GLU A 335 35.81 7.38 2.66
CA GLU A 335 36.12 8.31 1.55
C GLU A 335 36.64 9.68 2.01
N GLY A 336 36.84 9.89 3.32
CA GLY A 336 37.35 11.16 3.85
C GLY A 336 36.30 12.28 3.97
N ASN A 337 35.01 11.94 3.88
CA ASN A 337 33.87 12.87 3.97
C ASN A 337 32.97 12.58 5.20
N PRO A 338 33.51 12.47 6.43
CA PRO A 338 32.68 12.17 7.60
C PRO A 338 31.61 13.25 7.82
N GLY A 339 30.40 12.84 8.19
CA GLY A 339 29.30 13.76 8.48
C GLY A 339 28.56 14.31 7.25
N LYS A 340 28.88 13.82 6.04
CA LYS A 340 28.09 14.09 4.83
C LYS A 340 26.62 13.72 5.05
N ASP A 341 25.72 14.62 4.66
CA ASP A 341 24.29 14.38 4.80
C ASP A 341 23.87 13.15 3.97
N THR A 342 23.08 12.29 4.60
CA THR A 342 22.56 11.08 3.96
C THR A 342 21.22 11.32 3.27
N THR A 343 20.52 12.42 3.62
CA THR A 343 19.25 12.78 3.00
C THR A 343 19.41 13.24 1.56
N GLY A 344 18.38 13.06 0.74
CA GLY A 344 18.40 13.42 -0.68
C GLY A 344 19.19 12.47 -1.59
N ARG A 345 19.90 11.49 -1.04
CA ARG A 345 20.69 10.47 -1.78
C ARG A 345 19.85 9.30 -2.31
N GLY A 346 18.52 9.43 -2.27
CA GLY A 346 17.58 8.40 -2.69
C GLY A 346 17.31 7.30 -1.65
N LEU A 347 17.79 7.47 -0.41
CA LEU A 347 17.67 6.46 0.65
C LEU A 347 16.22 6.10 0.99
N GLY A 348 15.34 7.08 1.19
CA GLY A 348 13.92 6.82 1.44
C GLY A 348 13.24 6.03 0.30
N ARG A 349 13.57 6.37 -0.96
CA ARG A 349 13.07 5.63 -2.14
C ARG A 349 13.57 4.19 -2.15
N PHE A 350 14.86 4.00 -1.91
CA PHE A 350 15.50 2.70 -1.85
C PHE A 350 14.82 1.81 -0.80
N VAL A 351 14.67 2.31 0.43
CA VAL A 351 14.02 1.56 1.53
C VAL A 351 12.53 1.32 1.29
N ASN A 352 11.80 2.30 0.77
CA ASN A 352 10.40 2.12 0.39
C ASN A 352 10.25 0.99 -0.63
N SER A 353 11.12 0.95 -1.63
CA SER A 353 11.12 -0.10 -2.64
C SER A 353 11.52 -1.46 -2.05
N ILE A 354 12.50 -1.58 -1.15
CA ILE A 354 12.79 -2.85 -0.45
C ILE A 354 11.54 -3.39 0.27
N THR A 355 10.77 -2.48 0.89
CA THR A 355 9.58 -2.80 1.70
C THR A 355 8.28 -2.77 0.89
N GLY A 356 8.36 -3.09 -0.40
CA GLY A 356 7.19 -3.30 -1.26
C GLY A 356 6.54 -2.03 -1.84
N ARG A 357 7.05 -0.83 -1.54
CA ARG A 357 6.51 0.45 -2.01
C ARG A 357 7.41 1.14 -3.05
N GLY A 358 7.61 0.48 -4.19
CA GLY A 358 8.37 1.04 -5.31
C GLY A 358 7.73 2.32 -5.85
N THR A 359 8.56 3.28 -6.27
CA THR A 359 8.08 4.55 -6.84
C THR A 359 8.44 4.62 -8.33
N TRP A 360 7.43 4.80 -9.18
CA TRP A 360 7.64 5.14 -10.59
C TRP A 360 8.14 6.58 -10.66
N SER A 361 9.44 6.78 -10.88
CA SER A 361 9.96 8.14 -11.02
C SER A 361 9.51 8.73 -12.35
N SER A 362 8.89 9.91 -12.34
CA SER A 362 9.13 10.85 -13.44
C SER A 362 10.52 11.43 -13.20
N GLN A 363 11.45 11.18 -14.12
CA GLN A 363 12.55 12.13 -14.27
C GLN A 363 11.93 13.45 -14.73
N GLY A 364 12.38 14.56 -14.14
CA GLY A 364 11.92 15.88 -14.52
C GLY A 364 10.87 16.44 -13.57
N SER A 365 11.21 17.61 -13.04
CA SER A 365 10.29 18.61 -12.53
C SER A 365 9.11 18.82 -13.49
N GLU A 366 7.96 18.22 -13.21
CA GLU A 366 6.64 18.80 -13.47
C GLU A 366 5.57 17.94 -12.78
N LYS A 367 4.87 18.59 -11.84
CA LYS A 367 4.11 17.97 -10.75
C LYS A 367 2.61 17.85 -11.02
N HIS A 368 2.15 18.05 -12.24
CA HIS A 368 0.72 18.32 -12.46
C HIS A 368 -0.08 17.23 -13.17
N GLU A 369 0.55 16.25 -13.81
CA GLU A 369 -0.19 15.16 -14.50
C GLU A 369 0.02 13.76 -13.89
N THR A 370 0.97 13.62 -12.97
CA THR A 370 1.32 12.32 -12.37
C THR A 370 0.39 11.88 -11.24
N GLU A 371 -0.19 12.77 -10.44
CA GLU A 371 -0.99 12.34 -9.27
C GLU A 371 -2.35 11.73 -9.66
N ALA A 372 -3.02 12.24 -10.70
CA ALA A 372 -4.28 11.67 -11.19
C ALA A 372 -4.05 10.34 -11.92
N ALA A 373 -3.02 10.26 -12.75
CA ALA A 373 -2.64 9.03 -13.45
C ALA A 373 -2.16 7.95 -12.47
N LEU A 374 -1.31 8.29 -11.49
CA LEU A 374 -0.89 7.37 -10.42
C LEU A 374 -2.08 6.99 -9.53
N GLY A 375 -2.99 7.93 -9.26
CA GLY A 375 -4.24 7.68 -8.55
C GLY A 375 -5.15 6.69 -9.28
N PHE A 376 -5.23 6.77 -10.62
CA PHE A 376 -5.96 5.83 -11.45
C PHE A 376 -5.26 4.46 -11.57
N ILE A 377 -3.94 4.44 -11.77
CA ILE A 377 -3.12 3.20 -11.83
C ILE A 377 -3.23 2.41 -10.51
N ASN A 378 -3.18 3.09 -9.36
CA ASN A 378 -3.38 2.45 -8.04
C ASN A 378 -4.78 1.86 -7.85
N LYS A 379 -5.77 2.34 -8.60
CA LYS A 379 -7.14 1.81 -8.59
C LYS A 379 -7.31 0.66 -9.58
N LEU A 380 -6.67 0.77 -10.75
CA LEU A 380 -6.71 -0.19 -11.84
C LEU A 380 -6.01 -1.51 -11.48
N PHE A 381 -4.82 -1.43 -10.87
CA PHE A 381 -4.02 -2.60 -10.49
C PHE A 381 -4.14 -2.92 -9.01
N PHE A 382 -3.97 -4.18 -8.62
CA PHE A 382 -4.03 -4.62 -7.22
C PHE A 382 -2.95 -3.93 -6.38
N SER A 383 -1.67 -4.08 -6.76
CA SER A 383 -0.50 -3.59 -6.01
C SER A 383 0.62 -3.06 -6.93
N PRO A 384 0.43 -1.92 -7.62
CA PRO A 384 1.39 -1.42 -8.62
C PRO A 384 2.72 -0.95 -8.02
N ARG A 385 2.76 -0.47 -6.76
CA ARG A 385 4.04 -0.14 -6.12
C ARG A 385 4.84 -1.40 -5.79
N PHE A 386 4.16 -2.49 -5.46
CA PHE A 386 4.81 -3.79 -5.25
C PHE A 386 5.41 -4.34 -6.56
N LEU A 387 4.70 -4.19 -7.69
CA LEU A 387 5.24 -4.54 -9.01
C LEU A 387 6.51 -3.76 -9.33
N LYS A 388 6.50 -2.43 -9.11
CA LYS A 388 7.69 -1.59 -9.28
C LYS A 388 8.83 -2.02 -8.37
N SER A 389 8.53 -2.31 -7.11
CA SER A 389 9.50 -2.80 -6.13
C SER A 389 10.15 -4.13 -6.54
N ASN A 390 9.39 -5.04 -7.13
CA ASN A 390 9.92 -6.28 -7.69
C ASN A 390 10.86 -6.02 -8.88
N LEU A 391 10.50 -5.09 -9.77
CA LEU A 391 11.37 -4.67 -10.87
C LEU A 391 12.67 -4.03 -10.38
N ASP A 392 12.58 -3.17 -9.36
CA ASP A 392 13.74 -2.52 -8.75
C ASP A 392 14.70 -3.54 -8.15
N PHE A 393 14.17 -4.52 -7.43
CA PHE A 393 14.98 -5.59 -6.86
C PHE A 393 15.67 -6.42 -7.96
N LEU A 394 14.92 -6.87 -8.96
CA LEU A 394 15.44 -7.69 -10.07
C LEU A 394 16.47 -6.95 -10.92
N THR A 395 16.43 -5.62 -10.93
CA THR A 395 17.40 -4.76 -11.65
C THR A 395 18.47 -4.19 -10.74
N ALA A 396 18.53 -4.59 -9.46
CA ALA A 396 19.41 -4.02 -8.44
C ALA A 396 19.39 -2.47 -8.43
N HIS A 397 18.21 -1.89 -8.65
CA HIS A 397 17.98 -0.44 -8.75
C HIS A 397 18.84 0.26 -9.83
N ALA A 398 19.24 -0.45 -10.88
CA ALA A 398 20.12 0.08 -11.93
C ALA A 398 19.58 1.39 -12.53
N PHE A 399 18.26 1.45 -12.76
CA PHE A 399 17.58 2.58 -13.40
C PHE A 399 17.13 3.69 -12.45
N GLU A 400 17.41 3.57 -11.15
CA GLU A 400 17.01 4.58 -10.19
C GLU A 400 18.13 5.61 -9.91
N PRO A 401 17.80 6.90 -9.74
CA PRO A 401 18.74 7.93 -9.32
C PRO A 401 18.94 7.87 -7.79
N ILE A 402 19.61 6.80 -7.33
CA ILE A 402 20.01 6.59 -5.92
C ILE A 402 21.53 6.51 -5.80
N ASP A 403 22.03 6.67 -4.58
CA ASP A 403 23.46 6.59 -4.29
C ASP A 403 24.12 5.28 -4.79
N PRO A 404 25.31 5.33 -5.40
CA PRO A 404 26.04 4.14 -5.85
C PRO A 404 26.29 3.10 -4.76
N VAL A 405 26.51 3.53 -3.51
CA VAL A 405 26.66 2.62 -2.36
C VAL A 405 25.40 1.79 -2.16
N LEU A 406 24.22 2.41 -2.29
CA LEU A 406 22.94 1.71 -2.17
C LEU A 406 22.72 0.73 -3.34
N LYS A 407 23.08 1.10 -4.58
CA LYS A 407 23.03 0.16 -5.73
C LYS A 407 23.93 -1.06 -5.51
N LYS A 408 25.12 -0.86 -4.95
CA LYS A 408 26.03 -1.95 -4.59
C LYS A 408 25.40 -2.87 -3.54
N GLN A 409 24.75 -2.31 -2.52
CA GLN A 409 24.02 -3.10 -1.52
C GLN A 409 22.83 -3.84 -2.13
N ALA A 410 22.11 -3.23 -3.06
CA ALA A 410 21.03 -3.87 -3.81
C ALA A 410 21.52 -5.09 -4.61
N ALA A 411 22.69 -4.98 -5.26
CA ALA A 411 23.28 -6.09 -6.00
C ALA A 411 23.66 -7.26 -5.06
N TYR A 412 24.23 -6.99 -3.88
CA TYR A 412 24.48 -8.02 -2.88
C TYR A 412 23.19 -8.67 -2.38
N ALA A 413 22.14 -7.88 -2.19
CA ALA A 413 20.84 -8.40 -1.77
C ALA A 413 20.19 -9.27 -2.86
N LEU A 414 20.25 -8.86 -4.13
CA LEU A 414 19.78 -9.66 -5.26
C LEU A 414 20.52 -11.00 -5.32
N LEU A 415 21.86 -10.98 -5.24
CA LEU A 415 22.67 -12.20 -5.22
C LEU A 415 22.28 -13.11 -4.04
N ARG A 416 22.09 -12.54 -2.84
CA ARG A 416 21.63 -13.28 -1.66
C ARG A 416 20.26 -13.91 -1.90
N GLY A 417 19.31 -13.16 -2.44
CA GLY A 417 17.97 -13.65 -2.76
C GLY A 417 18.00 -14.82 -3.74
N VAL A 418 18.75 -14.69 -4.84
CA VAL A 418 18.94 -15.77 -5.83
C VAL A 418 19.61 -16.99 -5.20
N ALA A 419 20.66 -16.79 -4.40
CA ALA A 419 21.35 -17.88 -3.72
C ALA A 419 20.43 -18.62 -2.73
N THR A 420 19.60 -17.90 -1.97
CA THR A 420 18.62 -18.50 -1.06
C THR A 420 17.56 -19.30 -1.81
N ALA A 421 17.01 -18.74 -2.90
CA ALA A 421 16.05 -19.46 -3.73
C ALA A 421 16.67 -20.74 -4.31
N ALA A 422 17.89 -20.65 -4.84
CA ALA A 422 18.62 -21.82 -5.35
C ALA A 422 18.91 -22.86 -4.26
N ALA A 423 19.27 -22.44 -3.05
CA ALA A 423 19.52 -23.34 -1.92
C ALA A 423 18.26 -24.13 -1.50
N VAL A 424 17.07 -23.54 -1.66
CA VAL A 424 15.78 -24.23 -1.41
C VAL A 424 15.38 -25.12 -2.58
N LEU A 425 15.49 -24.62 -3.82
CA LEU A 425 14.97 -25.29 -5.01
C LEU A 425 15.87 -26.39 -5.54
N ALA A 426 17.20 -26.23 -5.49
CA ALA A 426 18.13 -27.18 -6.09
C ALA A 426 18.04 -28.59 -5.47
N PRO A 427 18.01 -28.76 -4.13
CA PRO A 427 17.83 -30.08 -3.54
C PRO A 427 16.51 -30.74 -3.97
N LEU A 428 15.42 -29.96 -4.03
CA LEU A 428 14.12 -30.47 -4.47
C LEU A 428 14.16 -30.91 -5.93
N TYR A 429 14.74 -30.09 -6.80
CA TYR A 429 14.90 -30.40 -8.22
C TYR A 429 15.68 -31.70 -8.45
N TYR A 430 16.80 -31.90 -7.75
CA TYR A 430 17.66 -33.07 -7.96
C TYR A 430 17.16 -34.34 -7.26
N LEU A 431 16.59 -34.23 -6.05
CA LEU A 431 16.11 -35.39 -5.28
C LEU A 431 14.72 -35.85 -5.72
N TYR A 432 13.89 -34.93 -6.24
CA TYR A 432 12.51 -35.20 -6.65
C TYR A 432 12.24 -34.64 -8.07
N PRO A 433 12.69 -35.32 -9.13
CA PRO A 433 12.51 -34.85 -10.50
C PRO A 433 11.03 -34.52 -10.81
N GLY A 434 10.80 -33.33 -11.38
CA GLY A 434 9.46 -32.84 -11.72
C GLY A 434 8.78 -31.98 -10.65
N THR A 435 9.34 -31.87 -9.44
CA THR A 435 8.78 -31.01 -8.38
C THR A 435 9.20 -29.54 -8.47
N VAL A 436 10.20 -29.20 -9.28
CA VAL A 436 10.60 -27.80 -9.53
C VAL A 436 10.60 -27.56 -11.04
N GLU A 437 9.99 -26.46 -11.47
CA GLU A 437 10.06 -26.02 -12.87
C GLU A 437 11.31 -25.16 -13.10
N ASP A 438 12.12 -25.57 -14.06
CA ASP A 438 13.34 -24.90 -14.48
C ASP A 438 13.21 -24.19 -15.84
N ASP A 439 12.11 -24.39 -16.57
CA ASP A 439 11.87 -23.67 -17.83
C ASP A 439 11.27 -22.28 -17.57
N PRO A 440 11.99 -21.18 -17.90
CA PRO A 440 11.52 -19.82 -17.67
C PRO A 440 10.34 -19.41 -18.56
N LYS A 441 9.96 -20.22 -19.57
CA LYS A 441 8.76 -20.00 -20.39
C LYS A 441 7.49 -20.49 -19.71
N SER A 442 7.61 -21.24 -18.61
CA SER A 442 6.50 -21.78 -17.83
C SER A 442 6.04 -20.77 -16.77
N ALA A 443 4.74 -20.63 -16.56
CA ALA A 443 4.19 -19.83 -15.46
C ALA A 443 4.59 -20.35 -14.06
N ASP A 444 5.15 -21.56 -14.01
CA ASP A 444 5.61 -22.22 -12.80
C ASP A 444 7.11 -22.09 -12.56
N PHE A 445 7.87 -21.38 -13.42
CA PHE A 445 9.31 -21.25 -13.28
C PHE A 445 9.75 -20.88 -11.85
N GLY A 446 10.64 -21.68 -11.27
CA GLY A 446 11.14 -21.51 -9.91
C GLY A 446 10.12 -21.80 -8.80
N LYS A 447 8.95 -22.36 -9.12
CA LYS A 447 7.95 -22.78 -8.14
C LYS A 447 8.10 -24.24 -7.75
N ILE A 448 7.75 -24.54 -6.51
CA ILE A 448 7.66 -25.90 -5.99
C ILE A 448 6.29 -26.48 -6.35
N ARG A 449 6.26 -27.66 -6.94
CA ARG A 449 5.06 -28.40 -7.35
C ARG A 449 4.82 -29.57 -6.42
N ILE A 450 3.61 -29.63 -5.89
CA ILE A 450 3.11 -30.76 -5.11
C ILE A 450 1.74 -31.10 -5.70
N GLY A 451 1.72 -32.12 -6.57
CA GLY A 451 0.55 -32.46 -7.39
C GLY A 451 0.12 -31.29 -8.28
N ASN A 452 -1.10 -30.79 -8.07
CA ASN A 452 -1.67 -29.63 -8.77
C ASN A 452 -1.46 -28.30 -8.03
N THR A 453 -0.80 -28.29 -6.88
CA THR A 453 -0.48 -27.05 -6.16
C THR A 453 0.91 -26.56 -6.52
N ARG A 454 1.04 -25.25 -6.76
CA ARG A 454 2.31 -24.57 -7.02
C ARG A 454 2.57 -23.51 -5.98
N ILE A 455 3.75 -23.54 -5.38
CA ILE A 455 4.18 -22.65 -4.31
C ILE A 455 5.32 -21.77 -4.84
N ASP A 456 5.06 -20.46 -4.90
CA ASP A 456 6.05 -19.43 -5.26
C ASP A 456 6.80 -18.95 -4.01
N ILE A 457 8.12 -19.13 -3.99
CA ILE A 457 9.00 -18.70 -2.89
C ILE A 457 9.70 -17.36 -3.16
N THR A 458 9.40 -16.72 -4.29
CA THR A 458 10.09 -15.52 -4.78
C THR A 458 9.33 -14.23 -4.51
N GLY A 459 8.20 -14.28 -3.79
CA GLY A 459 7.34 -13.12 -3.55
C GLY A 459 6.74 -12.53 -4.84
N GLY A 460 6.44 -13.38 -5.83
CA GLY A 460 5.81 -12.98 -7.10
C GLY A 460 6.78 -12.42 -8.16
N MET A 461 8.08 -12.33 -7.85
CA MET A 461 9.09 -11.85 -8.79
C MET A 461 9.28 -12.78 -10.00
N GLY A 462 9.07 -14.09 -9.82
CA GLY A 462 9.14 -15.07 -10.90
C GLY A 462 8.26 -14.73 -12.09
N SER A 463 7.07 -14.14 -11.87
CA SER A 463 6.16 -13.74 -12.95
C SER A 463 6.76 -12.73 -13.94
N ILE A 464 7.64 -11.83 -13.47
CA ILE A 464 8.32 -10.84 -14.32
C ILE A 464 9.38 -11.52 -15.18
N LEU A 465 10.14 -12.47 -14.58
CA LEU A 465 11.15 -13.25 -15.30
C LEU A 465 10.51 -14.13 -16.38
N VAL A 466 9.35 -14.73 -16.07
CA VAL A 466 8.59 -15.54 -17.03
C VAL A 466 8.11 -14.70 -18.21
N LEU A 467 7.53 -13.52 -17.94
CA LEU A 467 7.11 -12.61 -19.00
C LEU A 467 8.31 -12.22 -19.89
N ALA A 468 9.42 -11.80 -19.29
CA ALA A 468 10.62 -11.43 -20.03
C ALA A 468 11.14 -12.59 -20.90
N SER A 469 11.19 -13.80 -20.35
CA SER A 469 11.62 -15.00 -21.08
C SER A 469 10.68 -15.32 -22.26
N ARG A 470 9.37 -15.30 -22.04
CA ARG A 470 8.36 -15.54 -23.10
C ARG A 470 8.47 -14.53 -24.24
N LEU A 471 8.68 -13.24 -23.91
CA LEU A 471 8.83 -12.19 -24.91
C LEU A 471 10.12 -12.32 -25.72
N LEU A 472 11.24 -12.64 -25.06
CA LEU A 472 12.53 -12.82 -25.72
C LEU A 472 12.54 -14.08 -26.61
N MET A 473 12.06 -15.21 -26.07
CA MET A 473 12.08 -16.52 -26.74
C MET A 473 10.96 -16.68 -27.77
N GLY A 474 9.86 -15.94 -27.63
CA GLY A 474 8.70 -16.07 -28.53
C GLY A 474 7.90 -17.36 -28.33
N GLU A 475 7.96 -17.93 -27.14
CA GLU A 475 7.37 -19.23 -26.81
C GLU A 475 6.80 -19.21 -25.38
N SER A 476 5.72 -19.95 -25.15
CA SER A 476 5.20 -20.25 -23.80
C SER A 476 5.22 -21.75 -23.55
N LYS A 477 5.36 -22.15 -22.29
CA LYS A 477 5.15 -23.52 -21.84
C LYS A 477 3.90 -23.57 -20.97
N SER A 478 3.01 -24.51 -21.28
CA SER A 478 1.84 -24.79 -20.46
C SER A 478 2.26 -25.36 -19.10
N SER A 479 1.81 -24.74 -18.01
CA SER A 479 2.08 -25.19 -16.65
C SER A 479 1.28 -26.45 -16.25
N THR A 480 0.27 -26.82 -17.05
CA THR A 480 -0.55 -28.02 -16.82
C THR A 480 -0.19 -29.18 -17.75
N THR A 481 0.17 -28.93 -19.01
CA THR A 481 0.49 -30.01 -19.95
C THR A 481 1.98 -30.14 -20.26
N GLY A 482 2.78 -29.11 -20.00
CA GLY A 482 4.21 -29.07 -20.37
C GLY A 482 4.46 -28.83 -21.87
N LEU A 483 3.41 -28.67 -22.68
CA LEU A 483 3.51 -28.40 -24.11
C LEU A 483 4.00 -26.98 -24.36
N ILE A 484 4.91 -26.82 -25.31
CA ILE A 484 5.42 -25.54 -25.76
C ILE A 484 4.57 -25.03 -26.91
N THR A 485 4.08 -23.79 -26.79
CA THR A 485 3.34 -23.08 -27.82
C THR A 485 4.18 -21.91 -28.32
N LYS A 486 4.47 -21.89 -29.62
CA LYS A 486 5.16 -20.78 -30.28
C LYS A 486 4.20 -19.62 -30.50
N TYR A 487 4.71 -18.40 -30.32
CA TYR A 487 3.97 -17.20 -30.63
C TYR A 487 4.03 -16.90 -32.12
N GLU A 488 2.87 -16.83 -32.76
CA GLU A 488 2.74 -16.67 -34.21
C GLU A 488 1.61 -15.68 -34.52
N PRO A 489 1.75 -14.82 -35.56
CA PRO A 489 0.64 -14.01 -36.03
C PRO A 489 -0.40 -14.90 -36.72
N GLY A 490 -1.68 -14.66 -36.44
CA GLY A 490 -2.77 -15.36 -37.11
C GLY A 490 -4.03 -15.43 -36.26
N TYR A 491 -5.17 -15.68 -36.91
CA TYR A 491 -6.43 -15.86 -36.20
C TYR A 491 -6.37 -17.09 -35.29
N GLY A 492 -6.70 -16.92 -34.00
CA GLY A 492 -6.69 -17.98 -33.00
C GLY A 492 -5.28 -18.44 -32.55
N LYS A 493 -4.22 -17.70 -32.90
CA LYS A 493 -2.84 -17.96 -32.46
C LYS A 493 -2.46 -17.03 -31.32
N THR A 494 -1.73 -17.54 -30.34
CA THR A 494 -1.19 -16.73 -29.25
C THR A 494 -0.01 -15.90 -29.76
N THR A 495 0.03 -14.63 -29.39
CA THR A 495 1.07 -13.67 -29.76
C THR A 495 1.86 -13.19 -28.53
N ARG A 496 2.96 -12.48 -28.78
CA ARG A 496 3.69 -11.77 -27.71
C ARG A 496 2.85 -10.68 -27.04
N TRP A 497 1.91 -10.08 -27.79
CA TRP A 497 1.00 -9.08 -27.25
C TRP A 497 0.03 -9.71 -26.26
N ASP A 498 -0.51 -10.89 -26.57
CA ASP A 498 -1.39 -11.62 -25.65
C ASP A 498 -0.66 -11.94 -24.35
N ALA A 499 0.61 -12.37 -24.42
CA ALA A 499 1.41 -12.62 -23.22
C ALA A 499 1.61 -11.37 -22.34
N LEU A 500 1.72 -10.17 -22.94
CA LEU A 500 1.78 -8.91 -22.19
C LEU A 500 0.42 -8.57 -21.57
N MET A 501 -0.65 -8.69 -22.34
CA MET A 501 -2.00 -8.40 -21.88
C MET A 501 -2.39 -9.34 -20.73
N ASP A 502 -2.19 -10.65 -20.88
CA ASP A 502 -2.45 -11.65 -19.84
C ASP A 502 -1.72 -11.31 -18.53
N PHE A 503 -0.46 -10.86 -18.62
CA PHE A 503 0.31 -10.47 -17.44
C PHE A 503 -0.27 -9.25 -16.71
N PHE A 504 -0.74 -8.23 -17.45
CA PHE A 504 -1.34 -7.05 -16.83
C PHE A 504 -2.78 -7.31 -16.37
N GLU A 505 -3.54 -8.12 -17.11
CA GLU A 505 -4.87 -8.60 -16.73
C GLU A 505 -4.82 -9.33 -15.38
N GLY A 506 -3.86 -10.24 -15.21
CA GLY A 506 -3.64 -10.95 -13.94
C GLY A 506 -3.16 -10.06 -12.78
N LYS A 507 -2.92 -8.76 -13.01
CA LYS A 507 -2.55 -7.78 -11.98
C LYS A 507 -3.61 -6.72 -11.72
N LEU A 508 -4.75 -6.79 -12.42
CA LEU A 508 -5.86 -5.89 -12.20
C LEU A 508 -6.41 -6.04 -10.78
N ALA A 509 -6.95 -4.95 -10.25
CA ALA A 509 -7.72 -5.00 -9.01
C ALA A 509 -9.00 -5.84 -9.21
N PRO A 510 -9.58 -6.43 -8.15
CA PRO A 510 -10.65 -7.43 -8.28
C PRO A 510 -11.86 -6.90 -9.06
N SER A 511 -12.23 -5.64 -8.86
CA SER A 511 -13.37 -5.02 -9.57
C SER A 511 -13.12 -4.83 -11.06
N PHE A 512 -11.87 -4.53 -11.46
CA PHE A 512 -11.51 -4.39 -12.88
C PHE A 512 -11.31 -5.74 -13.55
N SER A 513 -10.82 -6.75 -12.82
CA SER A 513 -10.84 -8.15 -13.26
C SER A 513 -12.28 -8.57 -13.54
N LEU A 514 -13.20 -8.33 -12.60
CA LEU A 514 -14.62 -8.68 -12.78
C LEU A 514 -15.27 -7.99 -13.99
N ILE A 515 -14.97 -6.70 -14.24
CA ILE A 515 -15.45 -6.00 -15.44
C ILE A 515 -14.93 -6.70 -16.70
N ARG A 516 -13.64 -7.03 -16.74
CA ARG A 516 -13.04 -7.78 -17.84
C ARG A 516 -13.73 -9.15 -18.00
N ASP A 517 -13.90 -9.90 -16.92
CA ASP A 517 -14.48 -11.25 -16.93
C ASP A 517 -15.95 -11.21 -17.41
N LEU A 518 -16.72 -10.17 -17.06
CA LEU A 518 -18.06 -9.93 -17.59
C LEU A 518 -18.06 -9.60 -19.09
N MET A 519 -17.10 -8.81 -19.57
CA MET A 519 -16.98 -8.46 -21.01
C MET A 519 -16.51 -9.65 -21.85
N VAL A 520 -15.56 -10.44 -21.33
CA VAL A 520 -15.03 -11.65 -21.98
C VAL A 520 -16.04 -12.81 -21.91
N GLY A 521 -16.87 -12.85 -20.86
CA GLY A 521 -17.90 -13.86 -20.64
C GLY A 521 -17.40 -15.09 -19.86
N GLU A 522 -16.15 -15.10 -19.45
CA GLU A 522 -15.52 -16.13 -18.63
C GLU A 522 -14.39 -15.55 -17.76
N GLY A 523 -14.11 -16.21 -16.65
CA GLY A 523 -13.03 -15.85 -15.73
C GLY A 523 -11.64 -16.13 -16.29
N TYR A 524 -10.61 -15.70 -15.57
CA TYR A 524 -9.21 -15.86 -15.99
C TYR A 524 -8.79 -17.32 -16.29
N ALA A 525 -9.37 -18.32 -15.61
CA ALA A 525 -9.12 -19.74 -15.88
C ALA A 525 -10.23 -20.40 -16.72
N GLY A 526 -11.07 -19.60 -17.39
CA GLY A 526 -12.20 -20.07 -18.19
C GLY A 526 -13.43 -20.47 -17.35
N GLU A 527 -13.55 -19.93 -16.13
CA GLU A 527 -14.71 -20.19 -15.27
C GLU A 527 -15.96 -19.51 -15.80
N LYS A 528 -17.12 -20.15 -15.63
CA LYS A 528 -18.40 -19.54 -16.00
C LYS A 528 -18.74 -18.43 -15.02
N ILE A 529 -19.17 -17.29 -15.57
CA ILE A 529 -19.63 -16.17 -14.75
C ILE A 529 -21.02 -16.50 -14.17
N THR A 530 -21.05 -16.79 -12.86
CA THR A 530 -22.27 -16.99 -12.08
C THR A 530 -22.30 -16.03 -10.88
N PRO A 531 -23.45 -15.81 -10.21
CA PRO A 531 -23.49 -15.01 -8.98
C PRO A 531 -22.52 -15.52 -7.91
N GLU A 532 -22.35 -16.84 -7.79
CA GLU A 532 -21.40 -17.46 -6.87
C GLU A 532 -19.95 -17.13 -7.25
N TYR A 533 -19.61 -17.14 -8.55
CA TYR A 533 -18.29 -16.73 -9.04
C TYR A 533 -18.00 -15.26 -8.69
N ILE A 534 -18.95 -14.36 -8.93
CA ILE A 534 -18.81 -12.92 -8.64
C ILE A 534 -18.57 -12.71 -7.14
N ALA A 535 -19.36 -13.38 -6.29
CA ALA A 535 -19.21 -13.33 -4.84
C ALA A 535 -17.83 -13.88 -4.41
N LYS A 536 -17.41 -15.03 -4.94
CA LYS A 536 -16.09 -15.61 -4.69
C LYS A 536 -14.97 -14.63 -5.04
N GLN A 537 -15.02 -14.05 -6.25
CA GLN A 537 -13.96 -13.18 -6.75
C GLN A 537 -13.89 -11.81 -6.08
N THR A 538 -14.97 -11.34 -5.47
CA THR A 538 -15.03 -9.97 -4.92
C THR A 538 -14.96 -9.94 -3.39
N LEU A 539 -15.53 -10.94 -2.73
CA LEU A 539 -15.80 -10.89 -1.29
C LEU A 539 -14.98 -11.87 -0.47
N LEU A 540 -14.49 -12.97 -1.07
CA LEU A 540 -13.75 -13.97 -0.31
C LEU A 540 -12.26 -13.59 -0.21
N PRO A 541 -11.67 -13.64 0.99
CA PRO A 541 -10.23 -13.58 1.20
C PRO A 541 -9.46 -14.61 0.37
N ILE A 542 -8.28 -14.25 -0.16
CA ILE A 542 -7.50 -15.12 -1.06
C ILE A 542 -7.20 -16.47 -0.40
N ILE A 543 -6.78 -16.46 0.87
CA ILE A 543 -6.48 -17.68 1.62
C ILE A 543 -7.68 -18.64 1.72
N ILE A 544 -8.91 -18.12 1.81
CA ILE A 544 -10.13 -18.94 1.82
C ILE A 544 -10.43 -19.47 0.42
N GLN A 545 -10.21 -18.66 -0.62
CA GLN A 545 -10.39 -19.09 -2.01
C GLN A 545 -9.46 -20.26 -2.35
N GLU A 546 -8.16 -20.14 -2.02
CA GLU A 546 -7.17 -21.18 -2.27
C GLU A 546 -7.48 -22.44 -1.47
N GLY A 547 -7.82 -22.31 -0.19
CA GLY A 547 -8.24 -23.46 0.63
C GLY A 547 -9.44 -24.20 0.06
N TRP A 548 -10.41 -23.46 -0.49
CA TRP A 548 -11.57 -24.06 -1.14
C TRP A 548 -11.21 -24.75 -2.46
N GLU A 549 -10.37 -24.15 -3.30
CA GLU A 549 -9.89 -24.76 -4.55
C GLU A 549 -9.12 -26.06 -4.29
N MET A 550 -8.26 -26.05 -3.28
CA MET A 550 -7.54 -27.26 -2.83
C MET A 550 -8.48 -28.36 -2.37
N SER A 551 -9.53 -28.02 -1.60
CA SER A 551 -10.49 -29.03 -1.14
C SER A 551 -11.22 -29.77 -2.26
N LYS A 552 -11.28 -29.17 -3.47
CA LYS A 552 -11.92 -29.77 -4.65
C LYS A 552 -10.96 -30.58 -5.51
N ASP A 553 -9.65 -30.33 -5.43
CA ASP A 553 -8.67 -31.04 -6.25
C ASP A 553 -8.09 -32.23 -5.47
N PRO A 554 -8.44 -33.48 -5.81
CA PRO A 554 -7.93 -34.65 -5.08
C PRO A 554 -6.40 -34.84 -5.24
N ASN A 555 -5.77 -34.11 -6.16
CA ASN A 555 -4.34 -34.11 -6.40
C ASN A 555 -3.66 -32.82 -5.90
N SER A 556 -4.31 -32.02 -5.05
CA SER A 556 -3.68 -30.85 -4.42
C SER A 556 -2.58 -31.27 -3.42
N ALA A 557 -1.76 -30.31 -3.01
CA ALA A 557 -0.96 -30.46 -1.80
C ALA A 557 -1.86 -30.64 -0.56
N ASN A 558 -1.24 -31.00 0.57
CA ASN A 558 -1.92 -30.94 1.86
C ASN A 558 -2.45 -29.51 2.10
N ALA A 559 -3.78 -29.39 2.28
CA ALA A 559 -4.46 -28.10 2.39
C ALA A 559 -3.90 -27.24 3.54
N LEU A 560 -3.57 -27.83 4.68
CA LEU A 560 -3.02 -27.09 5.82
C LEU A 560 -1.65 -26.50 5.49
N LEU A 561 -0.77 -27.26 4.84
CA LEU A 561 0.58 -26.78 4.48
C LEU A 561 0.53 -25.66 3.45
N ALA A 562 -0.34 -25.76 2.46
CA ALA A 562 -0.49 -24.71 1.46
C ALA A 562 -1.18 -23.45 2.01
N LEU A 563 -2.12 -23.60 2.93
CA LEU A 563 -2.72 -22.45 3.64
C LEU A 563 -1.68 -21.74 4.52
N ILE A 564 -0.79 -22.49 5.18
CA ILE A 564 0.34 -21.90 5.90
C ILE A 564 1.28 -21.19 4.94
N ALA A 565 1.58 -21.80 3.78
CA ALA A 565 2.43 -21.18 2.77
C ALA A 565 1.82 -19.87 2.23
N GLU A 566 0.54 -19.88 1.82
CA GLU A 566 -0.18 -18.70 1.35
C GLU A 566 -0.21 -17.61 2.43
N GLY A 567 -0.60 -17.99 3.66
CA GLY A 567 -0.68 -17.08 4.79
C GLY A 567 0.66 -16.46 5.20
N LEU A 568 1.79 -17.13 4.96
CA LEU A 568 3.13 -16.56 5.15
C LEU A 568 3.63 -15.78 3.92
N GLY A 569 2.88 -15.80 2.82
CA GLY A 569 3.17 -15.04 1.59
C GLY A 569 3.89 -15.84 0.50
N MET A 570 4.06 -17.14 0.67
CA MET A 570 4.49 -18.07 -0.38
C MET A 570 3.28 -18.46 -1.22
N SER A 571 2.99 -17.67 -2.26
CA SER A 571 1.75 -17.80 -3.03
C SER A 571 1.53 -19.25 -3.50
N ALA A 572 0.46 -19.88 -3.00
CA ALA A 572 0.10 -21.26 -3.24
C ALA A 572 -1.16 -21.31 -4.10
N SER A 573 -0.98 -21.59 -5.39
CA SER A 573 -2.08 -21.67 -6.36
C SER A 573 -2.36 -23.11 -6.76
N THR A 574 -3.62 -23.54 -6.76
CA THR A 574 -4.01 -24.91 -7.17
C THR A 574 -4.86 -24.90 -8.43
N TYR A 575 -4.39 -25.54 -9.50
CA TYR A 575 -5.12 -25.59 -10.76
C TYR A 575 -4.80 -26.85 -11.57
N SER A 576 -5.71 -27.29 -12.42
CA SER A 576 -5.61 -28.57 -13.11
C SER A 576 -5.83 -28.42 -14.61
N ALA A 577 -5.36 -29.39 -15.40
CA ALA A 577 -5.69 -29.47 -16.81
C ALA A 577 -7.15 -29.91 -16.97
N ASN A 578 -7.87 -29.31 -17.92
CA ASN A 578 -9.24 -29.72 -18.27
C ASN A 578 -9.26 -30.33 -19.67
N LEU A 579 -9.99 -31.44 -19.84
CA LEU A 579 -10.25 -32.08 -21.13
C LEU A 579 -11.16 -31.22 -22.03
N GLY A 580 -11.87 -30.24 -21.46
CA GLY A 580 -12.70 -29.27 -22.19
C GLY A 580 -14.05 -29.84 -22.66
N TRP A 581 -14.39 -31.07 -22.28
CA TRP A 581 -15.62 -31.74 -22.73
C TRP A 581 -16.89 -31.05 -22.23
N GLU A 582 -16.84 -30.40 -21.07
CA GLU A 582 -17.98 -29.67 -20.51
C GLU A 582 -18.34 -28.39 -21.27
N GLN A 583 -17.33 -27.68 -21.76
CA GLN A 583 -17.48 -26.39 -22.43
C GLN A 583 -17.57 -26.53 -23.96
N SER A 584 -17.27 -27.72 -24.50
CA SER A 584 -17.31 -27.94 -25.94
C SER A 584 -18.71 -27.76 -26.53
N THR A 585 -18.79 -26.92 -27.55
CA THR A 585 -19.98 -26.69 -28.37
C THR A 585 -20.15 -27.72 -29.49
N SER A 586 -19.22 -28.68 -29.61
CA SER A 586 -19.32 -29.71 -30.64
C SER A 586 -20.59 -30.55 -30.50
N LYS A 587 -21.15 -30.95 -31.64
CA LYS A 587 -22.36 -31.80 -31.70
C LYS A 587 -22.23 -33.08 -30.86
N LYS A 588 -21.03 -33.66 -30.83
CA LYS A 588 -20.71 -34.86 -30.05
C LYS A 588 -20.94 -34.64 -28.55
N TRP A 589 -20.34 -33.61 -27.97
CA TRP A 589 -20.40 -33.36 -26.53
C TRP A 589 -21.77 -32.82 -26.10
N THR A 590 -22.40 -31.99 -26.93
CA THR A 590 -23.77 -31.50 -26.69
C THR A 590 -24.80 -32.62 -26.73
N MET A 591 -24.71 -33.57 -27.67
CA MET A 591 -25.58 -34.75 -27.72
C MET A 591 -25.36 -35.67 -26.51
N ARG A 592 -24.11 -35.98 -26.15
CA ARG A 592 -23.81 -36.80 -24.96
C ARG A 592 -24.39 -36.16 -23.69
N LYS A 593 -24.21 -34.84 -23.52
CA LYS A 593 -24.78 -34.10 -22.38
C LYS A 593 -26.30 -34.13 -22.37
N ALA A 594 -26.96 -34.03 -23.52
CA ALA A 594 -28.41 -34.12 -23.63
C ALA A 594 -28.93 -35.54 -23.32
N MET A 595 -28.23 -36.59 -23.79
CA MET A 595 -28.64 -37.99 -23.59
C MET A 595 -28.50 -38.46 -22.14
N MET A 596 -27.41 -38.10 -21.47
CA MET A 596 -27.12 -38.60 -20.11
C MET A 596 -27.65 -37.67 -19.01
N GLY A 597 -28.09 -36.46 -19.35
CA GLY A 597 -28.39 -35.40 -18.40
C GLY A 597 -27.12 -34.68 -17.92
N LYS A 598 -27.29 -33.40 -17.59
CA LYS A 598 -26.19 -32.47 -17.25
C LYS A 598 -25.36 -32.94 -16.06
N ASP A 599 -26.01 -33.39 -14.99
CA ASP A 599 -25.32 -33.74 -13.73
C ASP A 599 -24.49 -35.01 -13.86
N VAL A 600 -25.04 -36.04 -14.51
CA VAL A 600 -24.33 -37.29 -14.79
C VAL A 600 -23.14 -37.03 -15.72
N PHE A 601 -23.36 -36.25 -16.79
CA PHE A 601 -22.29 -35.86 -17.71
C PHE A 601 -21.16 -35.13 -16.98
N ASN A 602 -21.49 -34.12 -16.18
CA ASN A 602 -20.50 -33.32 -15.45
C ASN A 602 -19.71 -34.18 -14.46
N LYS A 603 -20.35 -35.10 -13.74
CA LYS A 603 -19.68 -36.03 -12.82
C LYS A 603 -18.71 -36.97 -13.53
N ILE A 604 -19.07 -37.47 -14.71
CA ILE A 604 -18.18 -38.29 -15.54
C ILE A 604 -16.97 -37.48 -16.03
N VAL A 605 -17.21 -36.25 -16.51
CA VAL A 605 -16.13 -35.35 -16.96
C VAL A 605 -15.17 -35.02 -15.81
N GLU A 606 -15.69 -34.78 -14.60
CA GLU A 606 -14.89 -34.54 -13.40
C GLU A 606 -13.99 -35.74 -13.08
N GLN A 607 -14.52 -36.96 -13.10
CA GLN A 607 -13.72 -38.18 -12.91
C GLN A 607 -12.64 -38.34 -13.98
N ALA A 608 -12.98 -38.10 -15.25
CA ALA A 608 -12.03 -38.17 -16.35
C ALA A 608 -10.93 -37.11 -16.24
N ASN A 609 -11.27 -35.88 -15.82
CA ASN A 609 -10.31 -34.81 -15.56
C ASN A 609 -9.37 -35.19 -14.39
N ASN A 610 -9.88 -35.80 -13.33
CA ASN A 610 -9.05 -36.24 -12.20
C ASN A 610 -8.02 -37.30 -12.64
N GLU A 611 -8.44 -38.30 -13.41
CA GLU A 611 -7.53 -39.33 -13.96
C GLU A 611 -6.55 -38.72 -14.98
N TYR A 612 -7.01 -37.80 -15.82
CA TYR A 612 -6.17 -37.07 -16.76
C TYR A 612 -5.03 -36.35 -16.05
N ASN A 613 -5.32 -35.63 -14.96
CA ASN A 613 -4.30 -34.92 -14.18
C ASN A 613 -3.32 -35.86 -13.48
N GLN A 614 -3.79 -36.99 -12.94
CA GLN A 614 -2.91 -38.00 -12.35
C GLN A 614 -1.90 -38.55 -13.38
N GLU A 615 -2.36 -38.84 -14.58
CA GLU A 615 -1.48 -39.32 -15.66
C GLU A 615 -0.54 -38.22 -16.17
N LEU A 616 -1.01 -36.96 -16.28
CA LEU A 616 -0.13 -35.83 -16.62
C LEU A 616 1.00 -35.64 -15.58
N ILE A 617 0.71 -35.80 -14.29
CA ILE A 617 1.74 -35.72 -13.24
C ILE A 617 2.81 -36.80 -13.45
N LYS A 618 2.41 -38.03 -13.78
CA LYS A 618 3.35 -39.13 -14.09
C LYS A 618 4.19 -38.84 -15.33
N LEU A 619 3.57 -38.30 -16.38
CA LEU A 619 4.27 -37.94 -17.63
C LEU A 619 5.32 -36.86 -17.40
N ARG A 620 5.07 -35.86 -16.54
CA ARG A 620 6.04 -34.81 -16.21
C ARG A 620 7.29 -35.33 -15.49
N GLY A 621 7.18 -36.42 -14.73
CA GLY A 621 8.33 -37.09 -14.10
C GLY A 621 9.25 -37.79 -15.11
N GLN A 622 8.81 -37.93 -16.37
CA GLN A 622 9.58 -38.55 -17.44
C GLN A 622 10.33 -37.49 -18.25
N LYS A 623 11.57 -37.79 -18.64
CA LYS A 623 12.29 -36.97 -19.63
C LYS A 623 11.77 -37.32 -21.02
N LEU A 624 10.79 -36.55 -21.49
CA LEU A 624 10.17 -36.70 -22.82
C LEU A 624 10.46 -35.46 -23.66
N ASP A 625 10.66 -35.66 -24.95
CA ASP A 625 10.64 -34.52 -25.88
C ASP A 625 9.20 -34.05 -26.14
N GLN A 626 9.06 -32.93 -26.86
CA GLN A 626 7.75 -32.33 -27.12
C GLN A 626 6.83 -33.21 -27.97
N LEU A 627 7.37 -33.92 -28.96
CA LEU A 627 6.59 -34.74 -29.88
C LEU A 627 6.10 -36.03 -29.19
N GLU A 628 6.96 -36.64 -28.38
CA GLU A 628 6.61 -37.76 -27.52
C GLU A 628 5.56 -37.38 -26.48
N LEU A 629 5.75 -36.24 -25.80
CA LEU A 629 4.81 -35.74 -24.79
C LEU A 629 3.45 -35.45 -25.41
N GLU A 630 3.41 -34.75 -26.53
CA GLU A 630 2.18 -34.46 -27.27
C GLU A 630 1.47 -35.75 -27.72
N GLY A 631 2.23 -36.72 -28.25
CA GLY A 631 1.71 -38.03 -28.64
C GLY A 631 1.07 -38.78 -27.47
N LYS A 632 1.75 -38.82 -26.31
CA LYS A 632 1.23 -39.46 -25.09
C LYS A 632 -0.01 -38.76 -24.56
N ILE A 633 -0.03 -37.42 -24.55
CA ILE A 633 -1.20 -36.64 -24.12
C ILE A 633 -2.40 -36.90 -25.04
N ASN A 634 -2.20 -36.93 -26.36
CA ASN A 634 -3.27 -37.19 -27.32
C ASN A 634 -3.82 -38.61 -27.19
N ASN A 635 -2.96 -39.61 -26.97
CA ASN A 635 -3.38 -40.98 -26.71
C ASN A 635 -4.16 -41.10 -25.39
N LEU A 636 -3.70 -40.41 -24.34
CA LEU A 636 -4.38 -40.36 -23.05
C LEU A 636 -5.79 -39.75 -23.17
N LYS A 637 -5.93 -38.64 -23.90
CA LYS A 637 -7.24 -38.02 -24.16
C LYS A 637 -8.20 -39.01 -24.85
N LYS A 638 -7.73 -39.72 -25.87
CA LYS A 638 -8.53 -40.74 -26.58
C LYS A 638 -8.90 -41.91 -25.68
N TYR A 639 -7.94 -42.40 -24.88
CA TYR A 639 -8.16 -43.48 -23.92
C TYR A 639 -9.25 -43.13 -22.91
N LEU A 640 -9.15 -41.96 -22.26
CA LEU A 640 -10.14 -41.50 -21.29
C LEU A 640 -11.50 -41.31 -21.94
N GLU A 641 -11.54 -40.80 -23.17
CA GLU A 641 -12.78 -40.65 -23.89
C GLU A 641 -13.50 -42.00 -24.09
N GLN A 642 -12.75 -43.00 -24.56
CA GLN A 642 -13.26 -44.35 -24.76
C GLN A 642 -13.65 -45.03 -23.44
N LYS A 643 -12.87 -44.82 -22.37
CA LYS A 643 -13.11 -45.40 -21.04
C LYS A 643 -14.42 -44.92 -20.44
N TYR A 644 -14.68 -43.61 -20.53
CA TYR A 644 -15.80 -42.98 -19.84
C TYR A 644 -17.07 -42.86 -20.69
N PHE A 645 -16.96 -42.82 -22.02
CA PHE A 645 -18.10 -42.63 -22.92
C PHE A 645 -18.26 -43.72 -23.99
N GLY A 646 -17.38 -44.73 -24.01
CA GLY A 646 -17.41 -45.78 -25.03
C GLY A 646 -16.92 -45.30 -26.41
N LYS A 647 -17.04 -46.19 -27.40
CA LYS A 647 -16.69 -45.87 -28.80
C LYS A 647 -17.73 -44.96 -29.46
#